data_AF-A0A7C5YPJ6-F1
#
_entry.id   AF-A0A7C5YPJ6-F1
#
_cell.length_a   1.000
_cell.length_b   1.000
_cell.length_c   1.000
_cell.angle_alpha   90.00
_cell.angle_beta   90.00
_cell.angle_gamma   90.00
#
_symmetry.space_group_name_H-M   'P 1'
#
loop_
_entity.id
_entity.type
_entity.pdbx_description
1 polymer ?
#
loop_
_entity_poly.entity_id
_entity_poly.type
_entity_poly.pdbx_seq_one_letter_code
_entity_poly.pdbx_strand_id
1 'polypeptide(L)'
;MRIGWRITTIWLLTFVTLLGAVAQEKVLLQYRAQAGQVARYRVSGTISFDFGVNSVQGETTAVLVRRFVEVSPEGNITWEEEFESFEITINGQRVPLSDRARASKVKTTVKPNGEVIKRETDQQGELPIGALGTNASLVFSTQPVGVGDRWSQTFEENKELGISAGTAEYLVKGFETWKGTRVARIQVNFTATGEVKGSSESEMLVELRTGDVVYATIKGEATSSFGEISATSTFNLVFERIEGSPLPEGVNGTQPQTTQQPDAQPTQQGQQKADEQKPADGEKKEEKKEDPKKKEKTIEEVTKDFEKLEGLFTLYRKKESGKDTLYLEIRQDQLGKLYFLQATVSEGLPTFFLAAGTPINDILFKFVQRDEQILMVVPNIRFQANPDTPVARSVRRSFADAYLEAFKIEAKSDEGKRLLIDVSNLFRSDLIQIQQLVSVAAGGSYAIDREKTVYNQVKAFPNNIFIQTAYHFAGGPQRGGGLGAILGGLAGAANLADPRSVPITVNYNLWELPVNNGYVPRLYDPRVGYFVTAYEDFTRERDDQTRRYILRWHLEKADPNAELSPPKEPIVFWLDNAIPYEYRDAIREGILEWNKAFEKIGIKDAIVVKQMPDDADWDHADMRYNVVRWVTSPSNGYAVALFRANPLTGQILNASITIDGNMTRFTRLQFLRQIDPLAAFREAEQRERNCCEHDHNSPHACTFAQDTLHRAWQGFVMMELLASTRGATKISEEQFVKDYLKSVAMHEMGHILGLRHNFVASRMLTLEQLKDGELVRTRGTVASVMEYDPFNQMALHAPNTYYWNPTIGPYDYWAIEYGYRIFPNVRTPEDERPYLLEIARRNTEPELAYETDEYADRFDPYVTRFDLGKEPLEYWELVMQDTHELLRVLPSRVPAAGESYYDFTRYFFATLASFSRAAVQLSRYIGGLHIRRNFASDPNALPPSEPVSAEKQRRALRLIVDYIFAEKAFDLPKGLYLRLAPNPYGFGGAVPPDAPVRDFLSSIQRSTLARLMSPDTLRRVANNEFKAVDPRNTFTMAELFETLQQAIWAEAQSPRAVSPLRRQLQRAHLQTLVDMLTKETGAPDDAKMLARYHLRQLREQLSKQLPRVQDTYTRAHYSEAIDVIDKALNAQYILGAPEIRVPSLLELLGIGTEPNR
;
A
#
# COMPACT_ATOMS: atom_id res chain seq x y z
N MET A 1 -64.75 -44.56 -55.83
CA MET A 1 -64.11 -44.89 -54.54
C MET A 1 -64.27 -43.70 -53.62
N ARG A 2 -65.15 -43.85 -52.61
CA ARG A 2 -65.45 -43.11 -51.35
C ARG A 2 -64.83 -41.70 -51.18
N ILE A 3 -65.52 -40.54 -51.11
CA ILE A 3 -66.82 -40.03 -50.59
C ILE A 3 -66.94 -39.93 -49.06
N GLY A 4 -67.25 -38.70 -48.57
CA GLY A 4 -67.87 -38.34 -47.27
C GLY A 4 -66.89 -37.65 -46.32
N TRP A 5 -66.92 -36.35 -45.98
CA TRP A 5 -68.02 -35.44 -45.58
C TRP A 5 -68.83 -35.91 -44.37
N ARG A 6 -68.85 -35.04 -43.34
CA ARG A 6 -69.89 -34.81 -42.33
C ARG A 6 -69.96 -35.69 -41.07
N ILE A 7 -69.79 -34.98 -39.95
CA ILE A 7 -70.59 -35.03 -38.72
C ILE A 7 -70.34 -36.23 -37.80
N THR A 8 -69.55 -35.95 -36.76
CA THR A 8 -69.97 -36.31 -35.39
C THR A 8 -69.68 -35.13 -34.47
N THR A 9 -70.22 -33.97 -34.85
CA THR A 9 -70.74 -33.00 -33.88
C THR A 9 -71.86 -33.72 -33.12
N ILE A 10 -71.94 -33.55 -31.80
CA ILE A 10 -72.74 -34.31 -30.82
C ILE A 10 -71.95 -35.49 -30.17
N TRP A 11 -70.80 -35.16 -29.59
CA TRP A 11 -70.53 -35.47 -28.17
C TRP A 11 -70.08 -34.18 -27.47
N LEU A 12 -70.82 -33.11 -27.76
CA LEU A 12 -70.67 -31.79 -27.19
C LEU A 12 -72.10 -31.33 -26.84
N LEU A 13 -72.63 -31.85 -25.72
CA LEU A 13 -73.76 -31.29 -24.92
C LEU A 13 -74.33 -32.31 -23.91
N THR A 14 -73.47 -32.98 -23.12
CA THR A 14 -73.88 -33.59 -21.83
C THR A 14 -72.69 -33.77 -20.87
N PHE A 15 -71.80 -32.77 -20.86
CA PHE A 15 -70.98 -32.44 -19.69
C PHE A 15 -70.77 -30.91 -19.63
N VAL A 16 -71.85 -30.18 -19.90
CA VAL A 16 -72.11 -28.82 -19.41
C VAL A 16 -73.42 -29.03 -18.65
N THR A 17 -73.40 -29.35 -17.37
CA THR A 17 -73.23 -28.41 -16.25
C THR A 17 -72.85 -29.19 -14.98
N LEU A 18 -72.19 -28.49 -14.03
CA LEU A 18 -71.68 -28.95 -12.72
C LEU A 18 -70.25 -29.49 -12.69
N LEU A 19 -69.32 -28.53 -12.77
CA LEU A 19 -68.16 -28.33 -11.88
C LEU A 19 -67.63 -26.96 -12.31
N GLY A 20 -68.42 -25.91 -12.11
CA GLY A 20 -68.43 -25.20 -10.85
C GLY A 20 -67.52 -24.00 -11.07
N ALA A 21 -68.03 -22.79 -10.86
CA ALA A 21 -67.17 -21.67 -10.57
C ALA A 21 -66.40 -22.06 -9.30
N VAL A 22 -65.29 -22.78 -9.49
CA VAL A 22 -64.25 -22.84 -8.46
C VAL A 22 -63.82 -21.40 -8.42
N ALA A 23 -64.33 -20.66 -7.43
CA ALA A 23 -63.80 -19.37 -7.09
C ALA A 23 -62.29 -19.61 -7.01
N GLN A 24 -61.56 -19.17 -8.04
CA GLN A 24 -60.12 -19.31 -8.06
C GLN A 24 -59.68 -18.63 -6.77
N GLU A 25 -59.03 -19.40 -5.90
CA GLU A 25 -58.51 -18.90 -4.62
C GLU A 25 -57.78 -17.59 -4.92
N LYS A 26 -58.36 -16.46 -4.51
CA LYS A 26 -57.74 -15.14 -4.65
C LYS A 26 -57.18 -14.77 -3.30
N VAL A 27 -55.87 -14.52 -3.24
CA VAL A 27 -55.16 -14.21 -2.02
C VAL A 27 -54.56 -12.82 -2.16
N LEU A 28 -54.73 -12.00 -1.13
CA LEU A 28 -53.99 -10.75 -1.01
C LEU A 28 -52.60 -11.08 -0.46
N LEU A 29 -51.59 -11.02 -1.32
CA LEU A 29 -50.20 -11.25 -0.95
C LEU A 29 -49.62 -9.97 -0.36
N GLN A 30 -49.07 -10.07 0.85
CA GLN A 30 -48.44 -8.96 1.57
C GLN A 30 -47.33 -9.49 2.47
N TYR A 31 -46.25 -8.73 2.61
CA TYR A 31 -45.24 -8.98 3.62
C TYR A 31 -45.81 -8.76 5.02
N ARG A 32 -45.58 -9.74 5.90
CA ARG A 32 -45.96 -9.72 7.31
C ARG A 32 -44.83 -10.32 8.13
N ALA A 33 -44.39 -9.57 9.14
CA ALA A 33 -43.35 -10.01 10.05
C ALA A 33 -43.68 -9.59 11.49
N GLN A 34 -42.92 -10.12 12.45
CA GLN A 34 -42.90 -9.68 13.83
C GLN A 34 -41.48 -9.29 14.21
N ALA A 35 -41.31 -8.14 14.86
CA ALA A 35 -40.01 -7.70 15.35
C ALA A 35 -39.38 -8.76 16.27
N GLY A 36 -38.09 -9.01 16.11
CA GLY A 36 -37.31 -10.04 16.81
C GLY A 36 -37.26 -11.41 16.11
N GLN A 37 -38.01 -11.63 15.03
CA GLN A 37 -37.90 -12.88 14.26
C GLN A 37 -36.62 -12.92 13.40
N VAL A 38 -36.11 -14.12 13.15
CA VAL A 38 -34.92 -14.35 12.32
C VAL A 38 -35.21 -15.45 11.32
N ALA A 39 -34.78 -15.25 10.06
CA ALA A 39 -34.82 -16.25 9.01
C ALA A 39 -33.44 -16.39 8.36
N ARG A 40 -33.07 -17.62 7.98
CA ARG A 40 -31.84 -17.92 7.26
C ARG A 40 -32.16 -18.42 5.86
N TYR A 41 -31.39 -17.95 4.88
CA TYR A 41 -31.57 -18.27 3.49
C TYR A 41 -30.26 -18.77 2.89
N ARG A 42 -30.31 -19.87 2.15
CA ARG A 42 -29.21 -20.34 1.31
C ARG A 42 -29.37 -19.72 -0.08
N VAL A 43 -28.29 -19.11 -0.56
CA VAL A 43 -28.17 -18.66 -1.95
C VAL A 43 -27.10 -19.49 -2.61
N SER A 44 -27.40 -20.12 -3.74
CA SER A 44 -26.41 -20.90 -4.48
C SER A 44 -26.64 -20.77 -5.97
N GLY A 45 -25.60 -20.82 -6.78
CA GLY A 45 -25.78 -20.77 -8.22
C GLY A 45 -24.51 -20.49 -8.99
N THR A 46 -24.68 -20.29 -10.29
CA THR A 46 -23.59 -20.09 -11.24
C THR A 46 -23.70 -18.73 -11.89
N ILE A 47 -22.56 -18.06 -12.08
CA ILE A 47 -22.45 -16.78 -12.78
C ILE A 47 -21.35 -16.95 -13.82
N SER A 48 -21.63 -16.63 -15.09
CA SER A 48 -20.66 -16.67 -16.16
C SER A 48 -20.51 -15.29 -16.79
N PHE A 49 -19.27 -14.90 -17.08
CA PHE A 49 -18.91 -13.67 -17.77
C PHE A 49 -18.20 -14.02 -19.07
N ASP A 50 -18.77 -13.60 -20.19
CA ASP A 50 -18.18 -13.76 -21.52
C ASP A 50 -17.62 -12.41 -22.00
N PHE A 51 -16.32 -12.36 -22.28
CA PHE A 51 -15.59 -11.17 -22.75
C PHE A 51 -15.17 -11.32 -24.23
N GLY A 52 -15.86 -12.15 -25.00
CA GLY A 52 -15.66 -12.35 -26.44
C GLY A 52 -14.61 -13.41 -26.79
N VAL A 53 -13.37 -13.28 -26.28
CA VAL A 53 -12.28 -14.26 -26.55
C VAL A 53 -12.00 -15.19 -25.35
N ASN A 54 -12.46 -14.80 -24.15
CA ASN A 54 -12.31 -15.54 -22.91
C ASN A 54 -13.64 -15.56 -22.16
N SER A 55 -14.00 -16.69 -21.57
CA SER A 55 -15.14 -16.82 -20.67
C SER A 55 -14.68 -17.27 -19.28
N VAL A 56 -15.32 -16.71 -18.26
CA VAL A 56 -15.05 -17.00 -16.85
C VAL A 56 -16.34 -17.53 -16.23
N GLN A 57 -16.29 -18.69 -15.58
CA GLN A 57 -17.44 -19.26 -14.89
C GLN A 57 -17.16 -19.33 -13.40
N GLY A 58 -18.08 -18.81 -12.60
CA GLY A 58 -18.04 -18.89 -11.16
C GLY A 58 -19.26 -19.57 -10.58
N GLU A 59 -19.08 -20.20 -9.43
CA GLU A 59 -20.15 -20.74 -8.59
C GLU A 59 -20.16 -19.97 -7.28
N THR A 60 -21.33 -19.77 -6.70
CA THR A 60 -21.50 -19.12 -5.42
C THR A 60 -22.33 -19.99 -4.50
N THR A 61 -22.01 -19.99 -3.21
CA THR A 61 -22.83 -20.53 -2.12
C THR A 61 -22.72 -19.62 -0.91
N ALA A 62 -23.84 -19.14 -0.41
CA ALA A 62 -23.91 -18.24 0.73
C ALA A 62 -25.08 -18.59 1.66
N VAL A 63 -24.93 -18.24 2.93
CA VAL A 63 -26.01 -18.25 3.93
C VAL A 63 -26.23 -16.82 4.39
N LEU A 64 -27.41 -16.28 4.09
CA LEU A 64 -27.88 -14.96 4.48
C LEU A 64 -28.77 -15.08 5.72
N VAL A 65 -28.53 -14.26 6.73
CA VAL A 65 -29.36 -14.15 7.93
C VAL A 65 -30.12 -12.84 7.88
N ARG A 66 -31.46 -12.92 7.90
CA ARG A 66 -32.36 -11.77 7.95
C ARG A 66 -33.00 -11.69 9.33
N ARG A 67 -32.79 -10.58 10.02
CA ARG A 67 -33.40 -10.26 11.33
C ARG A 67 -34.46 -9.19 11.12
N PHE A 68 -35.71 -9.49 11.44
CA PHE A 68 -36.81 -8.52 11.38
C PHE A 68 -36.73 -7.64 12.62
N VAL A 69 -36.29 -6.40 12.48
CA VAL A 69 -35.94 -5.53 13.62
C VAL A 69 -37.10 -4.64 14.06
N GLU A 70 -37.97 -4.24 13.14
CA GLU A 70 -39.07 -3.31 13.43
C GLU A 70 -40.26 -3.56 12.49
N VAL A 71 -41.47 -3.35 13.01
CA VAL A 71 -42.71 -3.27 12.21
C VAL A 71 -43.45 -2.01 12.66
N SER A 72 -43.61 -1.04 11.76
CA SER A 72 -44.24 0.25 12.08
C SER A 72 -45.76 0.11 12.25
N PRO A 73 -46.44 1.08 12.89
CA PRO A 73 -47.90 1.09 13.00
C PRO A 73 -48.63 1.03 11.63
N GLU A 74 -48.02 1.59 10.58
CA GLU A 74 -48.52 1.57 9.20
C GLU A 74 -48.29 0.23 8.50
N GLY A 75 -47.59 -0.72 9.15
CA GLY A 75 -47.27 -2.04 8.64
C GLY A 75 -45.97 -2.12 7.85
N ASN A 76 -45.15 -1.06 7.83
CA ASN A 76 -43.84 -1.11 7.18
C ASN A 76 -42.90 -2.02 7.97
N ILE A 77 -42.14 -2.87 7.29
CA ILE A 77 -41.26 -3.85 7.92
C ILE A 77 -39.82 -3.44 7.66
N THR A 78 -39.03 -3.35 8.73
CA THR A 78 -37.59 -3.15 8.66
C THR A 78 -36.87 -4.43 9.04
N TRP A 79 -35.96 -4.89 8.20
CA TRP A 79 -35.08 -6.01 8.50
C TRP A 79 -33.61 -5.65 8.30
N GLU A 80 -32.75 -6.34 9.03
CA GLU A 80 -31.29 -6.30 8.91
C GLU A 80 -30.78 -7.62 8.33
N GLU A 81 -29.90 -7.55 7.35
CA GLU A 81 -29.33 -8.67 6.62
C GLU A 81 -27.81 -8.71 6.76
N GLU A 82 -27.28 -9.90 7.07
CA GLU A 82 -25.84 -10.18 7.16
C GLU A 82 -25.54 -11.57 6.58
N PHE A 83 -24.38 -11.76 5.95
CA PHE A 83 -23.96 -13.08 5.47
C PHE A 83 -23.26 -13.86 6.59
N GLU A 84 -23.85 -14.99 6.99
CA GLU A 84 -23.23 -15.94 7.92
C GLU A 84 -22.11 -16.75 7.26
N SER A 85 -22.26 -17.03 5.96
CA SER A 85 -21.19 -17.57 5.13
C SER A 85 -21.36 -17.10 3.70
N PHE A 86 -20.26 -16.96 2.98
CA PHE A 86 -20.28 -16.62 1.56
C PHE A 86 -19.01 -17.18 0.92
N GLU A 87 -19.21 -18.00 -0.10
CA GLU A 87 -18.16 -18.65 -0.87
C GLU A 87 -18.42 -18.42 -2.35
N ILE A 88 -17.42 -17.91 -3.06
CA ILE A 88 -17.41 -17.91 -4.53
C ILE A 88 -16.27 -18.81 -4.97
N THR A 89 -16.49 -19.64 -5.98
CA THR A 89 -15.46 -20.29 -6.76
C THR A 89 -15.44 -19.70 -8.15
N ILE A 90 -14.27 -19.51 -8.76
CA ILE A 90 -14.11 -19.13 -10.16
C ILE A 90 -13.25 -20.20 -10.82
N ASN A 91 -13.77 -20.83 -11.87
CA ASN A 91 -13.16 -21.96 -12.57
C ASN A 91 -12.70 -23.07 -11.60
N GLY A 92 -13.49 -23.33 -10.54
CA GLY A 92 -13.22 -24.34 -9.51
C GLY A 92 -12.29 -23.90 -8.36
N GLN A 93 -11.80 -22.66 -8.33
CA GLN A 93 -10.96 -22.14 -7.24
C GLN A 93 -11.73 -21.18 -6.33
N ARG A 94 -11.70 -21.41 -5.01
CA ARG A 94 -12.37 -20.55 -4.00
C ARG A 94 -11.70 -19.17 -3.94
N VAL A 95 -12.49 -18.13 -4.15
CA VAL A 95 -12.06 -16.72 -4.07
C VAL A 95 -12.11 -16.29 -2.60
N PRO A 96 -10.98 -15.88 -2.00
CA PRO A 96 -11.00 -15.32 -0.66
C PRO A 96 -11.65 -13.94 -0.70
N LEU A 97 -12.74 -13.79 0.06
CA LEU A 97 -13.40 -12.50 0.26
C LEU A 97 -12.74 -11.76 1.41
N SER A 98 -12.66 -10.44 1.29
CA SER A 98 -12.14 -9.59 2.36
C SER A 98 -12.98 -9.77 3.63
N ASP A 99 -12.36 -9.64 4.80
CA ASP A 99 -13.09 -9.66 6.09
C ASP A 99 -14.14 -8.53 6.15
N ARG A 100 -13.92 -7.45 5.39
CA ARG A 100 -14.85 -6.35 5.19
C ARG A 100 -16.13 -6.76 4.45
N ALA A 101 -16.03 -7.65 3.45
CA ALA A 101 -17.20 -8.18 2.73
C ALA A 101 -18.03 -9.19 3.55
N ARG A 102 -17.43 -9.81 4.59
CA ARG A 102 -18.12 -10.75 5.49
C ARG A 102 -18.89 -10.06 6.62
N ALA A 103 -18.57 -8.81 6.93
CA ALA A 103 -19.13 -8.07 8.06
C ALA A 103 -20.21 -7.03 7.68
N SER A 104 -20.55 -6.89 6.38
CA SER A 104 -21.50 -5.87 5.91
C SER A 104 -22.92 -6.15 6.39
N LYS A 105 -23.54 -5.15 7.01
CA LYS A 105 -24.96 -5.18 7.42
C LYS A 105 -25.78 -4.26 6.53
N VAL A 106 -26.86 -4.79 5.98
CA VAL A 106 -27.81 -4.01 5.18
C VAL A 106 -29.14 -3.98 5.91
N LYS A 107 -29.63 -2.77 6.20
CA LYS A 107 -30.93 -2.56 6.82
C LYS A 107 -31.90 -2.00 5.79
N THR A 108 -33.01 -2.69 5.56
CA THR A 108 -33.98 -2.35 4.52
C THR A 108 -35.37 -2.22 5.13
N THR A 109 -36.08 -1.15 4.78
CA THR A 109 -37.49 -0.93 5.15
C THR A 109 -38.37 -1.01 3.90
N VAL A 110 -39.40 -1.85 3.97
CA VAL A 110 -40.39 -2.04 2.89
C VAL A 110 -41.82 -1.80 3.39
N LYS A 111 -42.69 -1.38 2.47
CA LYS A 111 -44.15 -1.38 2.68
C LYS A 111 -44.72 -2.80 2.67
N PRO A 112 -45.95 -3.04 3.17
CA PRO A 112 -46.61 -4.34 3.13
C PRO A 112 -46.72 -4.96 1.73
N ASN A 113 -46.76 -4.14 0.67
CA ASN A 113 -46.78 -4.61 -0.72
C ASN A 113 -45.38 -4.95 -1.27
N GLY A 114 -44.30 -4.80 -0.50
CA GLY A 114 -42.92 -5.09 -0.94
C GLY A 114 -42.17 -3.93 -1.58
N GLU A 115 -42.78 -2.74 -1.68
CA GLU A 115 -42.09 -1.53 -2.18
C GLU A 115 -41.04 -1.05 -1.15
N VAL A 116 -39.79 -0.92 -1.59
CA VAL A 116 -38.67 -0.45 -0.76
C VAL A 116 -38.76 1.07 -0.58
N ILE A 117 -38.73 1.53 0.67
CA ILE A 117 -38.83 2.97 1.00
C ILE A 117 -37.59 3.52 1.69
N LYS A 118 -36.75 2.65 2.27
CA LYS A 118 -35.51 3.04 2.92
C LYS A 118 -34.50 1.91 2.88
N ARG A 119 -33.24 2.24 2.65
CA ARG A 119 -32.13 1.30 2.74
C ARG A 119 -30.92 2.00 3.37
N GLU A 120 -30.31 1.33 4.33
CA GLU A 120 -29.13 1.80 5.05
C GLU A 120 -28.07 0.69 4.97
N THR A 121 -26.84 1.04 4.64
CA THR A 121 -25.72 0.10 4.62
C THR A 121 -24.54 0.75 5.33
N ASP A 122 -23.78 -0.07 6.06
CA ASP A 122 -22.53 0.33 6.71
C ASP A 122 -21.34 0.46 5.73
N GLN A 123 -21.57 0.21 4.44
CA GLN A 123 -20.56 0.36 3.38
C GLN A 123 -21.01 1.34 2.28
N GLN A 124 -20.10 2.22 1.87
CA GLN A 124 -20.25 2.93 0.59
C GLN A 124 -19.62 2.07 -0.51
N GLY A 125 -20.45 1.65 -1.47
CA GLY A 125 -20.08 0.80 -2.59
C GLY A 125 -20.76 -0.57 -2.52
N GLU A 126 -21.79 -0.77 -3.33
CA GLU A 126 -22.42 -2.09 -3.50
C GLU A 126 -21.55 -2.99 -4.39
N LEU A 127 -21.49 -4.29 -4.08
CA LEU A 127 -21.06 -5.29 -5.04
C LEU A 127 -21.97 -5.19 -6.29
N PRO A 128 -21.45 -5.30 -7.53
CA PRO A 128 -22.27 -5.22 -8.76
C PRO A 128 -23.43 -6.24 -8.84
N ILE A 129 -23.34 -7.33 -8.08
CA ILE A 129 -24.37 -8.38 -7.99
C ILE A 129 -25.58 -7.93 -7.14
N GLY A 130 -25.40 -6.96 -6.24
CA GLY A 130 -26.45 -6.42 -5.36
C GLY A 130 -27.50 -5.56 -6.09
N ALA A 131 -27.10 -4.82 -7.13
CA ALA A 131 -28.01 -3.95 -7.87
C ALA A 131 -29.11 -4.74 -8.64
N LEU A 132 -28.79 -5.92 -9.18
CA LEU A 132 -29.78 -6.83 -9.78
C LEU A 132 -30.60 -7.58 -8.71
N GLY A 133 -30.02 -7.87 -7.54
CA GLY A 133 -30.72 -8.51 -6.42
C GLY A 133 -31.77 -7.62 -5.75
N THR A 134 -31.59 -6.31 -5.77
CA THR A 134 -32.55 -5.35 -5.19
C THR A 134 -33.80 -5.18 -6.05
N ASN A 135 -33.66 -5.27 -7.38
CA ASN A 135 -34.79 -5.28 -8.33
C ASN A 135 -35.59 -6.60 -8.31
N ALA A 136 -35.11 -7.61 -7.59
CA ALA A 136 -35.86 -8.84 -7.32
C ALA A 136 -36.82 -8.72 -6.12
N SER A 137 -36.95 -7.52 -5.51
CA SER A 137 -37.96 -7.24 -4.49
C SER A 137 -39.36 -7.39 -5.09
N LEU A 138 -40.14 -8.33 -4.55
CA LEU A 138 -41.44 -8.69 -5.09
C LEU A 138 -42.49 -7.64 -4.68
N VAL A 139 -42.93 -6.80 -5.62
CA VAL A 139 -43.99 -5.82 -5.38
C VAL A 139 -45.36 -6.45 -5.69
N PHE A 140 -46.12 -6.76 -4.64
CA PHE A 140 -47.43 -7.39 -4.75
C PHE A 140 -48.51 -6.44 -5.27
N SER A 141 -49.46 -7.02 -6.00
CA SER A 141 -50.72 -6.36 -6.36
C SER A 141 -51.47 -5.90 -5.11
N THR A 142 -52.02 -4.68 -5.16
CA THR A 142 -52.90 -4.15 -4.11
C THR A 142 -54.29 -4.81 -4.10
N GLN A 143 -54.61 -5.58 -5.14
CA GLN A 143 -55.82 -6.40 -5.26
C GLN A 143 -55.51 -7.89 -5.03
N PRO A 144 -56.44 -8.69 -4.47
CA PRO A 144 -56.27 -10.14 -4.37
C PRO A 144 -56.02 -10.79 -5.73
N VAL A 145 -55.01 -11.66 -5.80
CA VAL A 145 -54.57 -12.34 -7.02
C VAL A 145 -54.86 -13.84 -6.94
N GLY A 146 -55.30 -14.43 -8.04
CA GLY A 146 -55.55 -15.86 -8.22
C GLY A 146 -54.77 -16.44 -9.40
N VAL A 147 -54.87 -17.75 -9.60
CA VAL A 147 -54.15 -18.46 -10.66
C VAL A 147 -54.50 -17.88 -12.04
N GLY A 148 -53.48 -17.39 -12.76
CA GLY A 148 -53.61 -16.77 -14.07
C GLY A 148 -53.63 -15.25 -14.06
N ASP A 149 -53.78 -14.60 -12.90
CA ASP A 149 -53.73 -13.14 -12.79
C ASP A 149 -52.32 -12.62 -13.07
N ARG A 150 -52.25 -11.44 -13.72
CA ARG A 150 -51.01 -10.75 -14.09
C ARG A 150 -51.05 -9.29 -13.65
N TRP A 151 -49.89 -8.76 -13.28
CA TRP A 151 -49.70 -7.33 -13.08
C TRP A 151 -48.26 -6.94 -13.46
N SER A 152 -48.02 -5.64 -13.59
CA SER A 152 -46.69 -5.11 -13.90
C SER A 152 -46.32 -3.98 -12.94
N GLN A 153 -45.05 -3.90 -12.56
CA GLN A 153 -44.49 -2.77 -11.81
C GLN A 153 -43.38 -2.13 -12.62
N THR A 154 -43.43 -0.81 -12.77
CA THR A 154 -42.32 -0.05 -13.35
C THR A 154 -41.53 0.57 -12.21
N PHE A 155 -40.21 0.45 -12.29
CA PHE A 155 -39.27 1.02 -11.34
C PHE A 155 -38.55 2.19 -11.99
N GLU A 156 -38.47 3.31 -11.27
CA GLU A 156 -37.59 4.42 -11.61
C GLU A 156 -36.22 4.19 -10.96
N GLU A 157 -35.15 4.66 -11.60
CA GLU A 157 -33.80 4.50 -11.08
C GLU A 157 -33.64 5.27 -9.76
N ASN A 158 -33.23 4.57 -8.70
CA ASN A 158 -32.95 5.17 -7.40
C ASN A 158 -31.69 4.53 -6.79
N LYS A 159 -30.56 5.23 -6.94
CA LYS A 159 -29.24 4.78 -6.48
C LYS A 159 -29.12 4.70 -4.96
N GLU A 160 -29.88 5.48 -4.20
CA GLU A 160 -29.88 5.42 -2.73
C GLU A 160 -30.58 4.17 -2.19
N LEU A 161 -31.62 3.70 -2.90
CA LEU A 161 -32.36 2.49 -2.55
C LEU A 161 -31.80 1.23 -3.22
N GLY A 162 -30.87 1.37 -4.15
CA GLY A 162 -30.31 0.28 -4.97
C GLY A 162 -31.26 -0.20 -6.07
N ILE A 163 -32.23 0.61 -6.51
CA ILE A 163 -33.25 0.25 -7.50
C ILE A 163 -32.80 0.70 -8.90
N SER A 164 -32.83 -0.20 -9.90
CA SER A 164 -32.56 0.13 -11.30
C SER A 164 -33.85 0.36 -12.09
N ALA A 165 -33.79 1.23 -13.09
CA ALA A 165 -34.91 1.45 -13.99
C ALA A 165 -35.25 0.18 -14.79
N GLY A 166 -36.54 -0.19 -14.81
CA GLY A 166 -37.01 -1.36 -15.55
C GLY A 166 -38.49 -1.68 -15.29
N THR A 167 -38.99 -2.70 -15.97
CA THR A 167 -40.37 -3.18 -15.79
C THR A 167 -40.35 -4.65 -15.38
N ALA A 168 -41.01 -4.98 -14.28
CA ALA A 168 -41.30 -6.35 -13.85
C ALA A 168 -42.74 -6.72 -14.23
N GLU A 169 -42.90 -7.85 -14.88
CA GLU A 169 -44.20 -8.49 -15.14
C GLU A 169 -44.35 -9.72 -14.27
N TYR A 170 -45.46 -9.81 -13.53
CA TYR A 170 -45.75 -10.88 -12.59
C TYR A 170 -46.92 -11.72 -13.09
N LEU A 171 -46.84 -13.05 -12.90
CA LEU A 171 -47.91 -14.01 -13.22
C LEU A 171 -48.04 -15.05 -12.11
N VAL A 172 -49.24 -15.18 -11.52
CA VAL A 172 -49.54 -16.26 -10.57
C VAL A 172 -49.76 -17.57 -11.34
N LYS A 173 -48.88 -18.55 -11.15
CA LYS A 173 -48.94 -19.87 -11.80
C LYS A 173 -49.81 -20.88 -11.05
N GLY A 174 -49.92 -20.76 -9.74
CA GLY A 174 -50.61 -21.75 -8.92
C GLY A 174 -50.44 -21.51 -7.43
N PHE A 175 -51.28 -22.18 -6.63
CA PHE A 175 -51.11 -22.30 -5.18
C PHE A 175 -50.82 -23.75 -4.83
N GLU A 176 -49.78 -23.97 -4.04
CA GLU A 176 -49.28 -25.30 -3.73
C GLU A 176 -48.73 -25.38 -2.30
N THR A 177 -48.34 -26.57 -1.87
CA THR A 177 -47.67 -26.77 -0.58
C THR A 177 -46.23 -27.15 -0.81
N TRP A 178 -45.30 -26.32 -0.34
CA TRP A 178 -43.86 -26.55 -0.43
C TRP A 178 -43.28 -26.78 0.96
N LYS A 179 -42.70 -27.96 1.19
CA LYS A 179 -42.15 -28.39 2.51
C LYS A 179 -43.09 -28.10 3.70
N GLY A 180 -44.40 -28.38 3.52
CA GLY A 180 -45.41 -28.14 4.55
C GLY A 180 -45.94 -26.69 4.65
N THR A 181 -45.36 -25.75 3.90
CA THR A 181 -45.79 -24.35 3.84
C THR A 181 -46.70 -24.10 2.64
N ARG A 182 -47.85 -23.46 2.83
CA ARG A 182 -48.73 -23.07 1.71
C ARG A 182 -48.14 -21.85 0.99
N VAL A 183 -47.92 -21.96 -0.31
CA VAL A 183 -47.24 -20.94 -1.14
C VAL A 183 -48.00 -20.60 -2.41
N ALA A 184 -47.83 -19.37 -2.90
CA ALA A 184 -48.13 -18.98 -4.28
C ALA A 184 -46.88 -19.13 -5.15
N ARG A 185 -47.00 -19.80 -6.30
CA ARG A 185 -45.96 -19.84 -7.33
C ARG A 185 -46.15 -18.66 -8.28
N ILE A 186 -45.15 -17.78 -8.35
CA ILE A 186 -45.20 -16.54 -9.12
C ILE A 186 -44.02 -16.50 -10.08
N GLN A 187 -44.32 -16.34 -11.36
CA GLN A 187 -43.31 -16.06 -12.39
C GLN A 187 -43.12 -14.54 -12.48
N VAL A 188 -41.87 -14.10 -12.52
CA VAL A 188 -41.49 -12.69 -12.64
C VAL A 188 -40.53 -12.53 -13.80
N ASN A 189 -40.89 -11.70 -14.77
CA ASN A 189 -40.02 -11.32 -15.89
C ASN A 189 -39.64 -9.86 -15.72
N PHE A 190 -38.36 -9.58 -15.49
CA PHE A 190 -37.85 -8.22 -15.37
C PHE A 190 -37.04 -7.86 -16.61
N THR A 191 -37.31 -6.68 -17.16
CA THR A 191 -36.54 -6.09 -18.27
C THR A 191 -35.95 -4.76 -17.80
N ALA A 192 -34.63 -4.67 -17.77
CA ALA A 192 -33.92 -3.45 -17.40
C ALA A 192 -33.94 -2.45 -18.56
N THR A 193 -34.18 -1.17 -18.25
CA THR A 193 -34.26 -0.08 -19.23
C THR A 193 -33.21 1.02 -19.04
N GLY A 194 -32.36 0.92 -18.00
CA GLY A 194 -31.28 1.87 -17.67
C GLY A 194 -29.90 1.56 -18.29
N GLU A 195 -28.82 1.98 -17.61
CA GLU A 195 -27.41 1.81 -18.07
C GLU A 195 -27.01 0.34 -18.28
N VAL A 196 -27.55 -0.58 -17.47
CA VAL A 196 -27.37 -2.02 -17.63
C VAL A 196 -28.52 -2.57 -18.48
N LYS A 197 -28.21 -3.09 -19.67
CA LYS A 197 -29.19 -3.76 -20.53
C LYS A 197 -29.22 -5.24 -20.19
N GLY A 198 -30.37 -5.74 -19.77
CA GLY A 198 -30.51 -7.14 -19.38
C GLY A 198 -31.95 -7.53 -19.12
N SER A 199 -32.16 -8.83 -18.98
CA SER A 199 -33.44 -9.39 -18.58
C SER A 199 -33.23 -10.53 -17.59
N SER A 200 -34.21 -10.75 -16.72
CA SER A 200 -34.21 -11.90 -15.84
C SER A 200 -35.59 -12.52 -15.76
N GLU A 201 -35.64 -13.85 -15.79
CA GLU A 201 -36.80 -14.66 -15.51
C GLU A 201 -36.61 -15.33 -14.15
N SER A 202 -37.58 -15.13 -13.26
CA SER A 202 -37.61 -15.73 -11.93
C SER A 202 -38.88 -16.53 -11.72
N GLU A 203 -38.76 -17.65 -11.00
CA GLU A 203 -39.91 -18.37 -10.46
C GLU A 203 -39.77 -18.42 -8.94
N MET A 204 -40.74 -17.84 -8.23
CA MET A 204 -40.72 -17.64 -6.80
C MET A 204 -41.88 -18.39 -6.13
N LEU A 205 -41.61 -19.02 -4.98
CA LEU A 205 -42.59 -19.59 -4.07
C LEU A 205 -42.74 -18.67 -2.88
N VAL A 206 -43.91 -18.04 -2.76
CA VAL A 206 -44.21 -17.01 -1.76
C VAL A 206 -45.14 -17.61 -0.71
N GLU A 207 -44.72 -17.65 0.55
CA GLU A 207 -45.57 -18.12 1.65
C GLU A 207 -46.79 -17.19 1.82
N LEU A 208 -48.00 -17.77 1.75
CA LEU A 208 -49.24 -16.97 1.80
C LEU A 208 -49.44 -16.25 3.14
N ARG A 209 -48.88 -16.80 4.21
CA ARG A 209 -49.03 -16.29 5.58
C ARG A 209 -48.20 -15.04 5.82
N THR A 210 -46.96 -15.01 5.31
CA THR A 210 -45.92 -14.03 5.61
C THR A 210 -45.56 -13.15 4.42
N GLY A 211 -45.93 -13.53 3.19
CA GLY A 211 -45.46 -12.88 1.96
C GLY A 211 -43.98 -13.09 1.66
N ASP A 212 -43.27 -13.90 2.45
CA ASP A 212 -41.84 -14.15 2.28
C ASP A 212 -41.57 -15.21 1.22
N VAL A 213 -40.48 -15.03 0.49
CA VAL A 213 -40.05 -15.96 -0.56
C VAL A 213 -39.34 -17.13 0.09
N VAL A 214 -39.94 -18.31 0.06
CA VAL A 214 -39.36 -19.51 0.67
C VAL A 214 -38.43 -20.26 -0.28
N TYR A 215 -38.63 -20.08 -1.58
CA TYR A 215 -37.77 -20.64 -2.62
C TYR A 215 -37.88 -19.80 -3.89
N ALA A 216 -36.78 -19.55 -4.58
CA ALA A 216 -36.81 -18.95 -5.90
C ALA A 216 -35.68 -19.48 -6.80
N THR A 217 -35.96 -19.60 -8.09
CA THR A 217 -34.94 -19.75 -9.13
C THR A 217 -34.91 -18.49 -9.97
N ILE A 218 -33.74 -17.90 -10.14
CA ILE A 218 -33.55 -16.63 -10.84
C ILE A 218 -32.53 -16.88 -11.95
N LYS A 219 -32.93 -16.67 -13.19
CA LYS A 219 -32.05 -16.75 -14.35
C LYS A 219 -32.06 -15.43 -15.08
N GLY A 220 -30.91 -14.97 -15.51
CA GLY A 220 -30.86 -13.72 -16.26
C GLY A 220 -29.58 -13.55 -17.03
N GLU A 221 -29.64 -12.57 -17.91
CA GLU A 221 -28.50 -12.09 -18.66
C GLU A 221 -28.44 -10.57 -18.57
N ALA A 222 -27.23 -10.05 -18.41
CA ALA A 222 -26.97 -8.62 -18.42
C ALA A 222 -25.74 -8.37 -19.26
N THR A 223 -25.89 -7.50 -20.26
CA THR A 223 -24.77 -7.06 -21.10
C THR A 223 -24.30 -5.72 -20.58
N SER A 224 -23.03 -5.68 -20.17
CA SER A 224 -22.34 -4.49 -19.71
C SER A 224 -21.28 -4.10 -20.73
N SER A 225 -21.21 -2.82 -21.08
CA SER A 225 -20.26 -2.31 -22.07
C SER A 225 -19.16 -1.51 -21.36
N PHE A 226 -17.90 -1.90 -21.55
CA PHE A 226 -16.72 -1.30 -20.93
C PHE A 226 -15.79 -0.73 -22.02
N GLY A 227 -16.10 0.47 -22.52
CA GLY A 227 -15.37 1.05 -23.66
C GLY A 227 -15.69 0.33 -24.98
N GLU A 228 -14.68 -0.13 -25.73
CA GLU A 228 -14.85 -0.95 -26.95
C GLU A 228 -15.11 -2.44 -26.65
N ILE A 229 -15.05 -2.87 -25.39
CA ILE A 229 -15.21 -4.26 -24.97
C ILE A 229 -16.60 -4.44 -24.35
N SER A 230 -17.44 -5.28 -24.95
CA SER A 230 -18.73 -5.71 -24.38
C SER A 230 -18.57 -7.03 -23.65
N ALA A 231 -19.07 -7.12 -22.42
CA ALA A 231 -19.13 -8.37 -21.67
C ALA A 231 -20.60 -8.76 -21.39
N THR A 232 -20.95 -9.99 -21.75
CA THR A 232 -22.27 -10.55 -21.44
C THR A 232 -22.14 -11.45 -20.22
N SER A 233 -22.85 -11.10 -19.16
CA SER A 233 -22.96 -11.91 -17.96
C SER A 233 -24.25 -12.73 -18.01
N THR A 234 -24.18 -14.01 -17.66
CA THR A 234 -25.34 -14.87 -17.44
C THR A 234 -25.30 -15.42 -16.03
N PHE A 235 -26.43 -15.50 -15.37
CA PHE A 235 -26.52 -16.03 -14.01
C PHE A 235 -27.72 -16.95 -13.85
N ASN A 236 -27.55 -17.93 -12.98
CA ASN A 236 -28.59 -18.86 -12.55
C ASN A 236 -28.42 -19.10 -11.05
N LEU A 237 -29.31 -18.50 -10.26
CA LEU A 237 -29.28 -18.51 -8.81
C LEU A 237 -30.50 -19.22 -8.25
N VAL A 238 -30.29 -19.90 -7.13
CA VAL A 238 -31.30 -20.54 -6.30
C VAL A 238 -31.25 -19.88 -4.93
N PHE A 239 -32.39 -19.38 -4.49
CA PHE A 239 -32.62 -18.82 -3.16
C PHE A 239 -33.56 -19.76 -2.41
N GLU A 240 -33.21 -20.18 -1.20
CA GLU A 240 -34.01 -21.09 -0.40
C GLU A 240 -34.01 -20.66 1.08
N ARG A 241 -35.17 -20.51 1.69
CA ARG A 241 -35.27 -20.36 3.14
C ARG A 241 -34.97 -21.70 3.80
N ILE A 242 -33.89 -21.75 4.58
CA ILE A 242 -33.40 -22.98 5.21
C ILE A 242 -33.80 -23.07 6.69
N GLU A 243 -34.06 -21.95 7.35
CA GLU A 243 -34.42 -21.90 8.77
C GLU A 243 -35.20 -20.62 9.11
N GLY A 244 -36.04 -20.68 10.14
CA GLY A 244 -36.77 -19.52 10.66
C GLY A 244 -37.93 -19.05 9.78
N SER A 245 -38.63 -18.02 10.26
CA SER A 245 -39.82 -17.46 9.61
C SER A 245 -40.04 -16.01 10.05
N PRO A 246 -40.55 -15.11 9.18
CA PRO A 246 -40.90 -13.74 9.54
C PRO A 246 -41.96 -13.60 10.64
N LEU A 247 -42.83 -14.61 10.79
CA LEU A 247 -43.83 -14.69 11.85
C LEU A 247 -43.66 -15.99 12.65
N PRO A 248 -43.90 -16.00 13.97
CA PRO A 248 -43.93 -17.23 14.76
C PRO A 248 -44.94 -18.24 14.19
N GLU A 249 -44.67 -19.53 14.37
CA GLU A 249 -45.62 -20.58 13.97
C GLU A 249 -46.97 -20.40 14.69
N GLY A 250 -48.07 -20.57 13.95
CA GLY A 250 -49.43 -20.42 14.49
C GLY A 250 -50.01 -19.00 14.52
N VAL A 251 -49.22 -17.95 14.22
CA VAL A 251 -49.72 -16.58 14.11
C VAL A 251 -50.23 -16.30 12.69
N ASN A 252 -51.54 -16.08 12.56
CA ASN A 252 -52.17 -15.64 11.30
C ASN A 252 -52.13 -14.11 11.21
N GLY A 253 -51.49 -13.59 10.16
CA GLY A 253 -51.18 -12.16 9.98
C GLY A 253 -52.37 -11.25 9.68
N THR A 254 -53.26 -11.06 10.65
CA THR A 254 -54.24 -9.96 10.66
C THR A 254 -53.70 -8.85 11.58
N GLN A 255 -53.63 -7.62 11.08
CA GLN A 255 -53.03 -6.44 11.73
C GLN A 255 -53.56 -6.13 13.15
N PRO A 256 -52.78 -5.43 14.00
CA PRO A 256 -53.07 -5.22 15.42
C PRO A 256 -54.00 -4.02 15.69
N GLN A 257 -54.87 -4.14 16.69
CA GLN A 257 -55.58 -3.01 17.29
C GLN A 257 -54.69 -2.29 18.33
N THR A 258 -54.60 -0.98 18.17
CA THR A 258 -54.08 0.03 19.11
C THR A 258 -54.82 0.05 20.44
N THR A 259 -54.10 0.18 21.57
CA THR A 259 -54.44 1.15 22.63
C THR A 259 -53.33 1.34 23.69
N GLN A 260 -52.97 2.63 23.86
CA GLN A 260 -52.76 3.37 25.13
C GLN A 260 -51.52 3.15 26.02
N GLN A 261 -50.65 4.18 25.98
CA GLN A 261 -49.95 4.79 27.13
C GLN A 261 -50.98 5.29 28.19
N PRO A 262 -50.65 5.44 29.50
CA PRO A 262 -49.61 6.40 29.93
C PRO A 262 -48.79 6.07 31.22
N ASP A 263 -47.66 6.80 31.31
CA ASP A 263 -46.94 7.35 32.47
C ASP A 263 -46.55 6.52 33.71
N ALA A 264 -45.22 6.48 33.98
CA ALA A 264 -44.56 7.17 35.12
C ALA A 264 -43.16 6.56 35.42
N GLN A 265 -42.13 7.42 35.52
CA GLN A 265 -40.84 7.15 36.20
C GLN A 265 -41.06 7.02 37.74
N PRO A 266 -40.08 6.63 38.63
CA PRO A 266 -38.61 6.57 38.46
C PRO A 266 -37.83 5.41 39.18
N THR A 267 -36.52 5.33 38.87
CA THR A 267 -35.35 4.97 39.72
C THR A 267 -35.14 3.59 40.39
N GLN A 268 -33.95 3.05 40.05
CA GLN A 268 -32.86 2.51 40.92
C GLN A 268 -32.89 1.09 41.52
N GLN A 269 -31.72 0.45 41.31
CA GLN A 269 -30.96 -0.49 42.15
C GLN A 269 -31.46 -1.93 42.31
N GLY A 270 -30.52 -2.88 42.16
CA GLY A 270 -30.51 -4.08 43.00
C GLY A 270 -30.18 -5.38 42.28
N GLN A 271 -28.96 -5.85 42.53
CA GLN A 271 -28.39 -7.15 42.17
C GLN A 271 -29.18 -8.40 42.65
N GLN A 272 -28.96 -9.47 41.86
CA GLN A 272 -28.74 -10.88 42.25
C GLN A 272 -29.89 -11.74 42.81
N LYS A 273 -30.25 -12.79 42.05
CA LYS A 273 -30.03 -14.24 42.32
C LYS A 273 -30.80 -15.06 41.27
N ALA A 274 -30.11 -15.85 40.45
CA ALA A 274 -29.85 -17.29 40.64
C ALA A 274 -31.10 -18.15 40.34
N ASP A 275 -31.10 -18.71 39.14
CA ASP A 275 -32.04 -19.72 38.64
C ASP A 275 -31.88 -21.06 39.37
N GLU A 276 -33.02 -21.64 39.77
CA GLU A 276 -33.21 -23.08 39.91
C GLU A 276 -33.79 -23.64 38.60
N GLN A 277 -33.15 -24.67 38.05
CA GLN A 277 -33.86 -25.68 37.26
C GLN A 277 -33.50 -27.09 37.78
N LYS A 278 -34.55 -27.75 38.27
CA LYS A 278 -34.72 -29.20 38.52
C LYS A 278 -35.41 -29.82 37.27
N PRO A 279 -35.59 -31.14 37.19
CA PRO A 279 -34.62 -32.24 37.38
C PRO A 279 -34.77 -33.30 36.24
N ALA A 280 -33.85 -34.25 36.12
CA ALA A 280 -34.18 -35.54 35.51
C ALA A 280 -33.28 -36.65 36.08
N ASP A 281 -33.96 -37.67 36.58
CA ASP A 281 -33.49 -38.86 37.29
C ASP A 281 -32.50 -39.74 36.51
N GLY A 282 -31.70 -40.50 37.28
CA GLY A 282 -31.13 -41.75 36.79
C GLY A 282 -29.88 -42.26 37.50
N GLU A 283 -29.78 -42.19 38.83
CA GLU A 283 -28.65 -42.75 39.59
C GLU A 283 -28.60 -44.30 39.52
N LYS A 284 -27.46 -44.83 39.06
CA LYS A 284 -26.89 -46.08 39.58
C LYS A 284 -25.56 -45.75 40.24
N LYS A 285 -25.50 -45.96 41.56
CA LYS A 285 -24.31 -45.88 42.40
C LYS A 285 -23.27 -46.92 42.00
N GLU A 286 -22.05 -46.48 41.73
CA GLU A 286 -20.81 -47.16 42.13
C GLU A 286 -19.81 -46.10 42.61
N GLU A 287 -19.37 -46.25 43.86
CA GLU A 287 -18.35 -45.41 44.50
C GLU A 287 -16.99 -45.59 43.81
N LYS A 288 -16.33 -44.48 43.47
CA LYS A 288 -14.89 -44.43 43.18
C LYS A 288 -14.19 -43.49 44.17
N LYS A 289 -13.13 -44.06 44.76
CA LYS A 289 -12.20 -43.49 45.75
C LYS A 289 -11.64 -42.12 45.36
N GLU A 290 -11.51 -41.25 46.36
CA GLU A 290 -10.67 -40.04 46.33
C GLU A 290 -9.19 -40.42 46.16
N ASP A 291 -8.51 -39.76 45.21
CA ASP A 291 -7.06 -39.78 45.06
C ASP A 291 -6.41 -38.74 46.02
N PRO A 292 -5.28 -39.06 46.68
CA PRO A 292 -4.62 -38.15 47.62
C PRO A 292 -3.90 -36.99 46.91
N LYS A 293 -3.96 -35.79 47.54
CA LYS A 293 -3.21 -34.58 47.14
C LYS A 293 -1.74 -34.89 46.80
N LYS A 294 -1.35 -34.71 45.53
CA LYS A 294 0.05 -34.74 45.09
C LYS A 294 0.85 -33.67 45.83
N LYS A 295 1.94 -34.08 46.48
CA LYS A 295 2.99 -33.22 47.05
C LYS A 295 3.56 -32.34 45.93
N GLU A 296 3.56 -31.01 46.10
CA GLU A 296 4.22 -30.09 45.15
C GLU A 296 5.73 -30.42 45.09
N LYS A 297 6.29 -30.51 43.88
CA LYS A 297 7.72 -30.77 43.65
C LYS A 297 8.52 -29.48 43.75
N THR A 298 9.75 -29.54 44.25
CA THR A 298 10.66 -28.38 44.25
C THR A 298 11.33 -28.20 42.89
N ILE A 299 11.85 -26.99 42.61
CA ILE A 299 12.58 -26.71 41.35
C ILE A 299 13.79 -27.64 41.25
N GLU A 300 14.54 -27.78 42.33
CA GLU A 300 15.73 -28.61 42.43
C GLU A 300 15.44 -30.10 42.16
N GLU A 301 14.27 -30.59 42.57
CA GLU A 301 13.82 -31.96 42.28
C GLU A 301 13.47 -32.14 40.79
N VAL A 302 12.86 -31.14 40.15
CA VAL A 302 12.45 -31.21 38.74
C VAL A 302 13.64 -31.04 37.79
N THR A 303 14.61 -30.21 38.14
CA THR A 303 15.71 -29.80 37.24
C THR A 303 17.05 -30.51 37.51
N LYS A 304 17.08 -31.53 38.38
CA LYS A 304 18.32 -32.21 38.80
C LYS A 304 19.21 -32.71 37.64
N ASP A 305 18.59 -33.21 36.57
CA ASP A 305 19.29 -33.78 35.41
C ASP A 305 19.27 -32.85 34.19
N PHE A 306 19.05 -31.54 34.39
CA PHE A 306 19.04 -30.53 33.34
C PHE A 306 20.36 -29.76 33.30
N GLU A 307 20.78 -29.35 32.12
CA GLU A 307 21.82 -28.33 31.94
C GLU A 307 21.28 -26.98 32.43
N LYS A 308 21.95 -26.38 33.40
CA LYS A 308 21.60 -25.06 33.94
C LYS A 308 22.35 -23.96 33.19
N LEU A 309 21.61 -23.05 32.57
CA LEU A 309 22.13 -21.89 31.86
C LEU A 309 21.73 -20.63 32.64
N GLU A 310 22.70 -19.97 33.27
CA GLU A 310 22.46 -18.75 34.07
C GLU A 310 22.51 -17.50 33.19
N GLY A 311 21.55 -16.60 33.37
CA GLY A 311 21.44 -15.34 32.62
C GLY A 311 20.24 -14.50 33.08
N LEU A 312 19.69 -13.66 32.20
CA LEU A 312 18.53 -12.80 32.48
C LEU A 312 17.40 -13.59 33.18
N PHE A 313 17.02 -14.72 32.60
CA PHE A 313 16.31 -15.79 33.30
C PHE A 313 17.20 -17.02 33.34
N THR A 314 17.14 -17.78 34.43
CA THR A 314 17.80 -19.10 34.48
C THR A 314 17.01 -20.05 33.60
N LEU A 315 17.67 -20.68 32.64
CA LEU A 315 17.10 -21.74 31.80
C LEU A 315 17.62 -23.10 32.25
N TYR A 316 16.75 -24.11 32.19
CA TYR A 316 17.12 -25.50 32.39
C TYR A 316 16.79 -26.27 31.11
N ARG A 317 17.79 -26.86 30.45
CA ARG A 317 17.61 -27.60 29.20
C ARG A 317 17.95 -29.08 29.37
N LYS A 318 17.13 -29.96 28.80
CA LYS A 318 17.42 -31.41 28.77
C LYS A 318 17.03 -32.01 27.42
N LYS A 319 17.96 -32.74 26.81
CA LYS A 319 17.76 -33.48 25.56
C LYS A 319 17.71 -34.99 25.84
N GLU A 320 16.56 -35.62 25.60
CA GLU A 320 16.36 -37.07 25.78
C GLU A 320 15.51 -37.64 24.65
N SER A 321 16.02 -38.68 23.95
CA SER A 321 15.24 -39.51 23.00
C SER A 321 14.29 -38.73 22.07
N GLY A 322 14.79 -37.70 21.39
CA GLY A 322 14.00 -36.88 20.45
C GLY A 322 13.16 -35.75 21.09
N LYS A 323 13.21 -35.59 22.41
CA LYS A 323 12.58 -34.49 23.15
C LYS A 323 13.63 -33.50 23.66
N ASP A 324 13.47 -32.23 23.32
CA ASP A 324 14.24 -31.10 23.84
C ASP A 324 13.33 -30.30 24.78
N THR A 325 13.56 -30.45 26.09
CA THR A 325 12.77 -29.78 27.13
C THR A 325 13.51 -28.55 27.61
N LEU A 326 12.81 -27.41 27.66
CA LEU A 326 13.36 -26.13 28.10
C LEU A 326 12.43 -25.53 29.16
N TYR A 327 12.92 -25.47 30.40
CA TYR A 327 12.26 -24.75 31.48
C TYR A 327 12.89 -23.37 31.67
N LEU A 328 12.05 -22.41 32.09
CA LEU A 328 12.45 -21.05 32.45
C LEU A 328 12.05 -20.79 33.90
N GLU A 329 13.02 -20.32 34.69
CA GLU A 329 12.81 -19.93 36.08
C GLU A 329 12.55 -18.42 36.17
N ILE A 330 11.41 -18.05 36.76
CA ILE A 330 11.00 -16.66 36.99
C ILE A 330 11.12 -16.37 38.49
N ARG A 331 11.88 -15.34 38.84
CA ARG A 331 11.94 -14.81 40.20
C ARG A 331 10.79 -13.83 40.45
N GLN A 332 10.36 -13.69 41.70
CA GLN A 332 9.29 -12.74 42.04
C GLN A 332 9.59 -11.29 41.62
N ASP A 333 10.86 -10.84 41.70
CA ASP A 333 11.27 -9.50 41.25
C ASP A 333 11.18 -9.30 39.72
N GLN A 334 11.00 -10.38 38.95
CA GLN A 334 10.89 -10.36 37.50
C GLN A 334 9.45 -10.26 37.00
N LEU A 335 8.45 -10.51 37.85
CA LEU A 335 7.05 -10.36 37.49
C LEU A 335 6.67 -8.89 37.35
N GLY A 336 5.80 -8.58 36.38
CA GLY A 336 5.33 -7.22 36.10
C GLY A 336 6.34 -6.30 35.39
N LYS A 337 7.61 -6.70 35.28
CA LYS A 337 8.63 -6.00 34.48
C LYS A 337 8.38 -6.17 32.98
N LEU A 338 8.79 -5.16 32.21
CA LEU A 338 8.71 -5.18 30.75
C LEU A 338 9.94 -5.85 30.16
N TYR A 339 9.70 -6.79 29.26
CA TYR A 339 10.70 -7.49 28.47
C TYR A 339 10.41 -7.30 26.99
N PHE A 340 11.48 -7.24 26.20
CA PHE A 340 11.42 -7.06 24.77
C PHE A 340 11.95 -8.32 24.08
N LEU A 341 11.08 -9.02 23.37
CA LEU A 341 11.39 -10.20 22.58
C LEU A 341 11.45 -9.83 21.11
N GLN A 342 12.60 -10.04 20.50
CA GLN A 342 12.85 -9.70 19.11
C GLN A 342 13.12 -10.96 18.32
N ALA A 343 12.54 -11.05 17.12
CA ALA A 343 12.75 -12.18 16.22
C ALA A 343 13.27 -11.69 14.88
N THR A 344 14.43 -12.22 14.49
CA THR A 344 15.12 -11.87 13.23
C THR A 344 15.50 -13.14 12.48
N VAL A 345 15.32 -13.15 11.16
CA VAL A 345 15.80 -14.25 10.31
C VAL A 345 17.32 -14.25 10.30
N SER A 346 17.95 -15.38 10.61
CA SER A 346 19.41 -15.55 10.48
C SER A 346 19.78 -16.23 9.16
N GLU A 347 19.01 -17.24 8.77
CA GLU A 347 19.09 -17.92 7.47
C GLU A 347 17.69 -18.06 6.90
N GLY A 348 17.48 -17.61 5.67
CA GLY A 348 16.14 -17.61 5.09
C GLY A 348 16.15 -17.69 3.58
N LEU A 349 15.07 -17.23 2.97
CA LEU A 349 14.87 -17.31 1.53
C LEU A 349 15.51 -16.10 0.84
N PRO A 350 15.95 -16.22 -0.43
CA PRO A 350 16.50 -15.10 -1.20
C PRO A 350 15.39 -14.10 -1.65
N THR A 351 14.37 -13.91 -0.83
CA THR A 351 13.28 -12.94 -1.02
C THR A 351 13.51 -11.77 -0.09
N PHE A 352 13.05 -10.57 -0.46
CA PHE A 352 13.26 -9.36 0.34
C PHE A 352 12.68 -9.48 1.76
N PHE A 353 11.57 -10.22 1.93
CA PHE A 353 10.82 -10.31 3.19
C PHE A 353 11.34 -11.35 4.19
N LEU A 354 12.16 -12.32 3.75
CA LEU A 354 12.68 -13.40 4.59
C LEU A 354 14.19 -13.59 4.37
N ALA A 355 14.88 -12.53 3.95
CA ALA A 355 16.34 -12.53 3.84
C ALA A 355 16.99 -12.56 5.24
N ALA A 356 18.24 -13.00 5.29
CA ALA A 356 19.04 -12.92 6.50
C ALA A 356 19.12 -11.46 7.00
N GLY A 357 18.91 -11.28 8.31
CA GLY A 357 18.85 -9.98 8.96
C GLY A 357 17.47 -9.32 8.97
N THR A 358 16.46 -9.87 8.28
CA THR A 358 15.11 -9.29 8.26
C THR A 358 14.41 -9.49 9.61
N PRO A 359 13.96 -8.40 10.28
CA PRO A 359 13.17 -8.50 11.49
C PRO A 359 11.76 -9.00 11.16
N ILE A 360 11.27 -10.01 11.87
CA ILE A 360 9.94 -10.59 11.65
C ILE A 360 8.90 -9.95 12.55
N ASN A 361 9.16 -9.93 13.86
CA ASN A 361 8.25 -9.37 14.83
C ASN A 361 9.01 -8.99 16.11
N ASP A 362 8.52 -7.96 16.79
CA ASP A 362 9.00 -7.52 18.10
C ASP A 362 7.83 -7.46 19.07
N ILE A 363 7.98 -8.14 20.20
CA ILE A 363 6.94 -8.29 21.19
C ILE A 363 7.43 -7.67 22.50
N LEU A 364 6.80 -6.56 22.90
CA LEU A 364 6.94 -6.02 24.24
C LEU A 364 5.93 -6.72 25.16
N PHE A 365 6.39 -7.34 26.24
CA PHE A 365 5.51 -8.08 27.14
C PHE A 365 5.97 -8.02 28.60
N LYS A 366 5.13 -8.50 29.50
CA LYS A 366 5.43 -8.72 30.93
C LYS A 366 4.88 -10.07 31.36
N PHE A 367 5.55 -10.72 32.33
CA PHE A 367 4.99 -11.90 32.98
C PHE A 367 4.08 -11.49 34.14
N VAL A 368 2.87 -12.03 34.17
CA VAL A 368 1.87 -11.77 35.23
C VAL A 368 1.44 -13.09 35.83
N GLN A 369 1.57 -13.23 37.15
CA GLN A 369 1.03 -14.39 37.85
C GLN A 369 -0.48 -14.22 38.07
N ARG A 370 -1.24 -15.24 37.68
CA ARG A 370 -2.68 -15.34 37.94
C ARG A 370 -2.99 -16.76 38.42
N ASP A 371 -3.39 -16.87 39.68
CA ASP A 371 -3.65 -18.16 40.34
C ASP A 371 -2.43 -19.11 40.23
N GLU A 372 -2.62 -20.29 39.62
CA GLU A 372 -1.56 -21.30 39.41
C GLU A 372 -0.86 -21.19 38.03
N GLN A 373 -1.00 -20.05 37.35
CA GLN A 373 -0.44 -19.82 36.02
C GLN A 373 0.39 -18.53 35.93
N ILE A 374 1.33 -18.52 34.99
CA ILE A 374 2.03 -17.33 34.52
C ILE A 374 1.52 -16.97 33.13
N LEU A 375 1.06 -15.73 32.95
CA LEU A 375 0.60 -15.20 31.67
C LEU A 375 1.70 -14.35 31.02
N MET A 376 1.89 -14.51 29.72
CA MET A 376 2.65 -13.58 28.88
C MET A 376 1.70 -12.49 28.36
N VAL A 377 1.82 -11.29 28.92
CA VAL A 377 0.90 -10.18 28.67
C VAL A 377 1.58 -9.10 27.84
N VAL A 378 1.01 -8.73 26.70
CA VAL A 378 1.43 -7.59 25.87
C VAL A 378 0.65 -6.35 26.31
N PRO A 379 1.29 -5.36 26.94
CA PRO A 379 0.59 -4.17 27.41
C PRO A 379 0.18 -3.25 26.26
N ASN A 380 -0.97 -2.59 26.39
CA ASN A 380 -1.32 -1.53 25.46
C ASN A 380 -0.55 -0.24 25.81
N ILE A 381 0.49 0.05 25.03
CA ILE A 381 1.33 1.24 25.22
C ILE A 381 0.97 2.42 24.30
N ARG A 382 0.02 2.21 23.38
CA ARG A 382 -0.39 3.23 22.40
C ARG A 382 -1.31 4.28 23.00
N PHE A 383 -2.04 3.93 24.05
CA PHE A 383 -3.00 4.80 24.72
C PHE A 383 -2.64 4.89 26.21
N GLN A 384 -2.24 6.08 26.65
CA GLN A 384 -1.72 6.30 28.00
C GLN A 384 -2.43 7.47 28.69
N ALA A 385 -2.33 7.50 30.01
CA ALA A 385 -2.71 8.63 30.85
C ALA A 385 -1.89 8.58 32.14
N ASN A 386 -1.80 9.70 32.85
CA ASN A 386 -1.17 9.77 34.15
C ASN A 386 -1.85 8.75 35.10
N PRO A 387 -1.11 7.76 35.63
CA PRO A 387 -1.68 6.64 36.40
C PRO A 387 -2.43 7.07 37.66
N ASP A 388 -2.12 8.26 38.20
CA ASP A 388 -2.73 8.80 39.41
C ASP A 388 -4.08 9.51 39.16
N THR A 389 -4.58 9.49 37.92
CA THR A 389 -5.82 10.19 37.52
C THR A 389 -7.01 9.23 37.30
N PRO A 390 -8.25 9.71 37.44
CA PRO A 390 -9.45 8.96 37.04
C PRO A 390 -9.44 8.55 35.57
N VAL A 391 -8.86 9.38 34.69
CA VAL A 391 -8.77 9.12 33.24
C VAL A 391 -7.96 7.85 32.96
N ALA A 392 -6.87 7.59 33.70
CA ALA A 392 -6.12 6.33 33.55
C ALA A 392 -6.94 5.07 33.86
N ARG A 393 -7.97 5.15 34.72
CA ARG A 393 -8.92 4.04 34.89
C ARG A 393 -9.81 3.87 33.66
N SER A 394 -10.22 4.96 33.02
CA SER A 394 -10.98 4.92 31.77
C SER A 394 -10.15 4.32 30.64
N VAL A 395 -8.92 4.81 30.43
CA VAL A 395 -7.99 4.29 29.41
C VAL A 395 -7.78 2.78 29.58
N ARG A 396 -7.49 2.30 30.80
CA ARG A 396 -7.33 0.86 31.06
C ARG A 396 -8.60 0.02 30.81
N ARG A 397 -9.80 0.60 30.93
CA ARG A 397 -11.07 -0.08 30.61
C ARG A 397 -11.36 -0.10 29.12
N SER A 398 -10.95 0.96 28.41
CA SER A 398 -11.20 1.14 26.97
C SER A 398 -10.15 0.45 26.10
N PHE A 399 -8.92 0.32 26.58
CA PHE A 399 -7.79 -0.21 25.83
C PHE A 399 -7.11 -1.33 26.64
N ALA A 400 -7.54 -2.57 26.40
CA ALA A 400 -7.07 -3.74 27.15
C ALA A 400 -5.68 -4.23 26.72
N ASP A 401 -4.95 -4.82 27.68
CA ASP A 401 -3.74 -5.60 27.43
C ASP A 401 -4.11 -6.93 26.73
N ALA A 402 -3.21 -7.47 25.90
CA ALA A 402 -3.39 -8.76 25.22
C ALA A 402 -2.66 -9.91 25.96
N TYR A 403 -3.21 -11.11 25.92
CA TYR A 403 -2.61 -12.33 26.46
C TYR A 403 -2.13 -13.21 25.31
N LEU A 404 -0.82 -13.46 25.20
CA LEU A 404 -0.25 -14.27 24.12
C LEU A 404 -0.13 -15.74 24.51
N GLU A 405 0.31 -16.02 25.73
CA GLU A 405 0.56 -17.38 26.22
C GLU A 405 0.24 -17.52 27.71
N ALA A 406 -0.05 -18.75 28.13
CA ALA A 406 -0.30 -19.10 29.52
C ALA A 406 0.50 -20.36 29.89
N PHE A 407 1.32 -20.23 30.93
CA PHE A 407 2.19 -21.29 31.41
C PHE A 407 1.71 -21.80 32.76
N LYS A 408 1.64 -23.12 32.92
CA LYS A 408 1.44 -23.74 34.23
C LYS A 408 2.73 -23.62 35.05
N ILE A 409 2.58 -23.40 36.36
CA ILE A 409 3.71 -23.47 37.30
C ILE A 409 4.03 -24.96 37.56
N GLU A 410 5.18 -25.43 37.06
CA GLU A 410 5.60 -26.83 37.17
C GLU A 410 6.22 -27.15 38.53
N ALA A 411 6.93 -26.19 39.12
CA ALA A 411 7.55 -26.28 40.44
C ALA A 411 7.77 -24.89 41.04
N LYS A 412 7.97 -24.87 42.36
CA LYS A 412 8.27 -23.65 43.14
C LYS A 412 9.47 -23.92 44.04
N SER A 413 10.29 -22.91 44.34
CA SER A 413 11.29 -23.03 45.40
C SER A 413 10.63 -23.07 46.78
N ASP A 414 11.37 -23.46 47.82
CA ASP A 414 10.89 -23.70 49.21
C ASP A 414 10.14 -22.55 49.93
N GLU A 415 9.92 -21.42 49.25
CA GLU A 415 9.13 -20.27 49.75
C GLU A 415 8.32 -19.57 48.65
N GLY A 416 8.17 -20.18 47.46
CA GLY A 416 7.45 -19.59 46.32
C GLY A 416 8.12 -18.37 45.66
N LYS A 417 9.37 -18.06 46.04
CA LYS A 417 10.16 -16.92 45.50
C LYS A 417 10.61 -17.11 44.06
N ARG A 418 10.76 -18.37 43.62
CA ARG A 418 11.10 -18.77 42.26
C ARG A 418 10.03 -19.72 41.73
N LEU A 419 9.65 -19.51 40.47
CA LEU A 419 8.60 -20.26 39.77
C LEU A 419 9.21 -20.87 38.51
N LEU A 420 8.95 -22.16 38.28
CA LEU A 420 9.43 -22.86 37.09
C LEU A 420 8.28 -23.04 36.09
N ILE A 421 8.49 -22.64 34.84
CA ILE A 421 7.52 -22.79 33.75
C ILE A 421 8.12 -23.55 32.56
N ASP A 422 7.28 -24.30 31.84
CA ASP A 422 7.63 -24.99 30.59
C ASP A 422 7.52 -24.07 29.38
N VAL A 423 8.66 -23.72 28.78
CA VAL A 423 8.75 -22.90 27.56
C VAL A 423 9.22 -23.71 26.35
N SER A 424 9.20 -25.05 26.44
CA SER A 424 9.71 -25.96 25.40
C SER A 424 9.11 -25.71 24.02
N ASN A 425 7.86 -25.26 23.96
CA ASN A 425 7.14 -24.99 22.72
C ASN A 425 7.05 -23.51 22.35
N LEU A 426 7.41 -22.59 23.25
CA LEU A 426 7.21 -21.14 23.05
C LEU A 426 7.94 -20.63 21.79
N PHE A 427 9.18 -21.06 21.60
CA PHE A 427 10.03 -20.63 20.47
C PHE A 427 10.05 -21.63 19.31
N ARG A 428 9.14 -22.63 19.33
CA ARG A 428 8.89 -23.59 18.23
C ARG A 428 7.45 -23.51 17.72
N SER A 429 6.61 -22.69 18.36
CA SER A 429 5.27 -22.33 17.89
C SER A 429 5.36 -21.17 16.91
N ASP A 430 4.20 -20.76 16.38
CA ASP A 430 4.08 -19.60 15.50
C ASP A 430 3.92 -18.28 16.31
N LEU A 431 4.66 -18.13 17.42
CA LEU A 431 4.60 -16.97 18.31
C LEU A 431 4.75 -15.63 17.56
N ILE A 432 5.54 -15.62 16.49
CA ILE A 432 5.86 -14.44 15.68
C ILE A 432 5.05 -14.35 14.38
N GLN A 433 4.09 -15.25 14.16
CA GLN A 433 3.24 -15.31 12.96
C GLN A 433 4.04 -15.45 11.65
N ILE A 434 5.15 -16.19 11.70
CA ILE A 434 6.04 -16.40 10.54
C ILE A 434 5.42 -17.31 9.49
N GLN A 435 4.50 -18.21 9.86
CA GLN A 435 3.90 -19.17 8.93
C GLN A 435 3.21 -18.49 7.73
N GLN A 436 2.52 -17.36 7.96
CA GLN A 436 1.88 -16.60 6.89
C GLN A 436 2.91 -15.97 5.95
N LEU A 437 3.99 -15.40 6.50
CA LEU A 437 5.07 -14.80 5.71
C LEU A 437 5.76 -15.85 4.82
N VAL A 438 6.01 -17.05 5.36
CA VAL A 438 6.58 -18.17 4.59
C VAL A 438 5.65 -18.58 3.47
N SER A 439 4.36 -18.70 3.74
CA SER A 439 3.36 -19.08 2.74
C SER A 439 3.33 -18.09 1.57
N VAL A 440 3.39 -16.78 1.87
CA VAL A 440 3.47 -15.73 0.84
C VAL A 440 4.80 -15.79 0.08
N ALA A 441 5.94 -15.82 0.79
CA ALA A 441 7.27 -15.77 0.18
C ALA A 441 7.60 -17.01 -0.67
N ALA A 442 7.12 -18.18 -0.26
CA ALA A 442 7.31 -19.45 -0.96
C ALA A 442 6.19 -19.75 -1.98
N GLY A 443 5.19 -18.87 -2.13
CA GLY A 443 4.13 -19.00 -3.13
C GLY A 443 3.24 -20.23 -2.98
N GLY A 444 2.84 -20.56 -1.74
CA GLY A 444 2.07 -21.77 -1.44
C GLY A 444 1.44 -21.75 -0.06
N SER A 445 0.97 -22.92 0.40
CA SER A 445 0.50 -23.09 1.76
C SER A 445 1.49 -23.95 2.52
N TYR A 446 2.09 -23.38 3.57
CA TYR A 446 3.10 -24.03 4.37
C TYR A 446 2.72 -23.93 5.85
N ALA A 447 2.92 -25.02 6.58
CA ALA A 447 2.68 -25.10 8.01
C ALA A 447 3.95 -25.55 8.73
N ILE A 448 4.12 -25.13 9.99
CA ILE A 448 5.26 -25.54 10.81
C ILE A 448 5.23 -27.07 11.00
N ASP A 449 6.29 -27.74 10.54
CA ASP A 449 6.57 -29.14 10.86
C ASP A 449 7.23 -29.19 12.25
N ARG A 450 6.42 -29.50 13.26
CA ARG A 450 6.86 -29.53 14.67
C ARG A 450 7.92 -30.60 14.95
N GLU A 451 7.96 -31.68 14.17
CA GLU A 451 8.93 -32.77 14.37
C GLU A 451 10.31 -32.39 13.83
N LYS A 452 10.35 -31.55 12.78
CA LYS A 452 11.59 -31.05 12.17
C LYS A 452 12.02 -29.65 12.63
N THR A 453 11.20 -28.98 13.43
CA THR A 453 11.51 -27.69 14.05
C THR A 453 12.28 -27.88 15.35
N VAL A 454 13.52 -27.39 15.42
CA VAL A 454 14.48 -27.69 16.50
C VAL A 454 15.24 -26.45 16.97
N TYR A 455 15.74 -26.51 18.21
CA TYR A 455 16.63 -25.49 18.77
C TYR A 455 18.08 -25.78 18.39
N ASN A 456 18.64 -24.95 17.50
CA ASN A 456 20.06 -24.99 17.16
C ASN A 456 20.92 -24.53 18.33
N GLN A 457 20.58 -23.37 18.91
CA GLN A 457 21.33 -22.76 20.01
C GLN A 457 20.38 -22.24 21.08
N VAL A 458 20.78 -22.38 22.34
CA VAL A 458 20.14 -21.76 23.50
C VAL A 458 21.28 -21.25 24.37
N LYS A 459 21.41 -19.93 24.48
CA LYS A 459 22.45 -19.25 25.25
C LYS A 459 21.78 -18.29 26.22
N ALA A 460 22.26 -18.26 27.46
CA ALA A 460 21.83 -17.30 28.47
C ALA A 460 23.01 -16.41 28.84
N PHE A 461 22.79 -15.11 28.87
CA PHE A 461 23.76 -14.09 29.23
C PHE A 461 23.16 -13.20 30.34
N PRO A 462 23.97 -12.42 31.07
CA PRO A 462 23.47 -11.63 32.21
C PRO A 462 22.27 -10.73 31.88
N ASN A 463 22.26 -10.10 30.71
CA ASN A 463 21.24 -9.12 30.32
C ASN A 463 20.31 -9.62 29.21
N ASN A 464 20.55 -10.79 28.63
CA ASN A 464 19.76 -11.30 27.53
C ASN A 464 19.74 -12.83 27.42
N ILE A 465 18.73 -13.34 26.72
CA ILE A 465 18.65 -14.73 26.27
C ILE A 465 18.68 -14.74 24.75
N PHE A 466 19.46 -15.65 24.18
CA PHE A 466 19.53 -15.90 22.75
C PHE A 466 19.08 -17.33 22.45
N ILE A 467 18.04 -17.48 21.64
CA ILE A 467 17.52 -18.78 21.20
C ILE A 467 17.48 -18.78 19.69
N GLN A 468 18.14 -19.74 19.06
CA GLN A 468 18.08 -19.95 17.62
C GLN A 468 17.22 -21.17 17.33
N THR A 469 16.11 -20.95 16.62
CA THR A 469 15.21 -22.01 16.17
C THR A 469 15.39 -22.21 14.68
N ALA A 470 15.75 -23.42 14.27
CA ALA A 470 15.63 -23.88 12.89
C ALA A 470 14.20 -24.37 12.69
N TYR A 471 13.38 -23.54 12.06
CA TYR A 471 12.04 -23.89 11.63
C TYR A 471 12.10 -24.72 10.36
N HIS A 472 11.26 -25.76 10.32
CA HIS A 472 10.92 -26.44 9.09
C HIS A 472 9.46 -26.20 8.80
N PHE A 473 9.16 -25.72 7.59
CA PHE A 473 7.80 -25.62 7.10
C PHE A 473 7.59 -26.67 6.02
N ALA A 474 6.57 -27.50 6.23
CA ALA A 474 6.12 -28.50 5.27
C ALA A 474 4.86 -27.98 4.56
N GLY A 475 4.80 -28.18 3.25
CA GLY A 475 3.71 -27.66 2.46
C GLY A 475 3.86 -28.01 1.00
N GLY A 476 3.32 -27.15 0.15
CA GLY A 476 3.54 -27.25 -1.27
C GLY A 476 3.01 -26.03 -2.03
N PRO A 477 3.50 -25.84 -3.26
CA PRO A 477 2.96 -24.82 -4.15
C PRO A 477 1.49 -25.17 -4.43
N GLN A 478 0.63 -24.16 -4.46
CA GLN A 478 -0.75 -24.37 -4.91
C GLN A 478 -0.73 -24.89 -6.36
N ARG A 479 -1.21 -26.12 -6.58
CA ARG A 479 -1.36 -26.68 -7.92
C ARG A 479 -2.51 -25.96 -8.63
N GLY A 480 -2.19 -25.29 -9.74
CA GLY A 480 -3.09 -24.43 -10.51
C GLY A 480 -2.81 -22.97 -10.22
N GLY A 481 -2.13 -22.29 -11.16
CA GLY A 481 -1.51 -20.96 -11.02
C GLY A 481 -2.45 -19.82 -10.60
N GLY A 482 -2.87 -19.82 -9.33
CA GLY A 482 -3.68 -18.79 -8.69
C GLY A 482 -2.84 -17.67 -8.07
N LEU A 483 -3.52 -16.78 -7.33
CA LEU A 483 -2.95 -15.55 -6.75
C LEU A 483 -1.70 -15.80 -5.89
N GLY A 484 -1.57 -16.94 -5.19
CA GLY A 484 -0.37 -17.29 -4.42
C GLY A 484 0.86 -17.60 -5.27
N ALA A 485 0.68 -18.16 -6.48
CA ALA A 485 1.78 -18.35 -7.44
C ALA A 485 2.16 -17.04 -8.13
N ILE A 486 1.19 -16.15 -8.35
CA ILE A 486 1.42 -14.80 -8.91
C ILE A 486 2.12 -13.91 -7.86
N LEU A 487 1.64 -13.89 -6.62
CA LEU A 487 2.26 -13.17 -5.50
C LEU A 487 3.62 -13.75 -5.14
N GLY A 488 3.76 -15.08 -5.14
CA GLY A 488 5.05 -15.75 -5.03
C GLY A 488 6.00 -15.28 -6.13
N GLY A 489 5.57 -15.29 -7.40
CA GLY A 489 6.36 -14.79 -8.54
C GLY A 489 6.75 -13.31 -8.43
N LEU A 490 5.87 -12.46 -7.89
CA LEU A 490 6.11 -11.03 -7.67
C LEU A 490 7.00 -10.76 -6.44
N ALA A 491 6.94 -11.59 -5.41
CA ALA A 491 7.79 -11.52 -4.20
C ALA A 491 9.18 -12.17 -4.40
N GLY A 492 9.52 -12.54 -5.63
CA GLY A 492 10.80 -13.14 -5.99
C GLY A 492 10.88 -14.64 -5.71
N ALA A 493 9.75 -15.36 -5.85
CA ALA A 493 9.51 -16.78 -5.60
C ALA A 493 10.79 -17.54 -5.27
N ALA A 494 10.95 -17.92 -4.00
CA ALA A 494 12.16 -18.57 -3.57
C ALA A 494 12.50 -19.75 -4.49
N ASN A 495 13.71 -19.77 -5.02
CA ASN A 495 14.25 -20.94 -5.72
C ASN A 495 14.51 -22.04 -4.69
N LEU A 496 13.44 -22.69 -4.25
CA LEU A 496 13.51 -23.78 -3.28
C LEU A 496 14.14 -25.01 -3.93
N ALA A 497 15.01 -25.69 -3.18
CA ALA A 497 15.58 -26.96 -3.62
C ALA A 497 14.50 -28.05 -3.78
N ASP A 498 13.48 -28.05 -2.91
CA ASP A 498 12.25 -28.85 -3.03
C ASP A 498 11.06 -27.97 -2.64
N PRO A 499 10.04 -27.80 -3.50
CA PRO A 499 8.92 -26.90 -3.24
C PRO A 499 7.98 -27.38 -2.12
N ARG A 500 8.22 -28.54 -1.50
CA ARG A 500 7.44 -29.04 -0.35
C ARG A 500 8.07 -28.72 1.01
N SER A 501 9.27 -28.15 1.01
CA SER A 501 10.11 -28.06 2.18
C SER A 501 10.80 -26.69 2.24
N VAL A 502 10.51 -25.92 3.28
CA VAL A 502 11.09 -24.60 3.49
C VAL A 502 11.77 -24.55 4.87
N PRO A 503 13.10 -24.66 4.94
CA PRO A 503 13.84 -24.42 6.17
C PRO A 503 14.09 -22.91 6.35
N ILE A 504 13.89 -22.40 7.57
CA ILE A 504 14.23 -21.01 7.94
C ILE A 504 14.79 -21.02 9.37
N THR A 505 15.89 -20.33 9.59
CA THR A 505 16.47 -20.15 10.92
C THR A 505 16.10 -18.77 11.45
N VAL A 506 15.54 -18.72 12.66
CA VAL A 506 15.13 -17.50 13.36
C VAL A 506 15.90 -17.37 14.68
N ASN A 507 16.49 -16.19 14.89
CA ASN A 507 17.12 -15.81 16.14
C ASN A 507 16.13 -15.01 17.00
N TYR A 508 15.83 -15.53 18.19
CA TYR A 508 15.11 -14.86 19.26
C TYR A 508 16.08 -14.23 20.24
N ASN A 509 15.86 -12.96 20.52
CA ASN A 509 16.64 -12.17 21.46
C ASN A 509 15.68 -11.59 22.51
N LEU A 510 15.83 -11.99 23.77
CA LEU A 510 15.00 -11.54 24.88
C LEU A 510 15.80 -10.72 25.88
N TRP A 511 15.33 -9.52 26.19
CA TRP A 511 16.01 -8.53 27.04
C TRP A 511 15.03 -7.87 28.02
N GLU A 512 15.49 -7.42 29.19
CA GLU A 512 14.72 -6.49 30.04
C GLU A 512 14.69 -5.11 29.36
N LEU A 513 13.51 -4.51 29.21
CA LEU A 513 13.39 -3.21 28.57
C LEU A 513 13.93 -2.12 29.52
N PRO A 514 14.92 -1.31 29.10
CA PRO A 514 15.46 -0.26 29.95
C PRO A 514 14.45 0.90 30.09
N VAL A 515 13.88 1.06 31.29
CA VAL A 515 12.88 2.11 31.59
C VAL A 515 13.35 3.13 32.64
N ASN A 516 14.49 2.90 33.31
CA ASN A 516 15.03 3.75 34.38
C ASN A 516 16.57 3.81 34.37
N ASN A 517 17.19 3.96 33.20
CA ASN A 517 18.65 3.95 33.00
C ASN A 517 19.28 5.35 32.89
N GLY A 518 18.54 6.41 33.25
CA GLY A 518 18.99 7.80 33.11
C GLY A 518 18.76 8.43 31.74
N TYR A 519 18.25 7.67 30.76
CA TYR A 519 17.92 8.21 29.44
C TYR A 519 16.69 9.15 29.52
N VAL A 520 16.87 10.38 29.04
CA VAL A 520 15.77 11.36 28.91
C VAL A 520 15.25 11.33 27.47
N PRO A 521 13.96 10.97 27.24
CA PRO A 521 13.33 11.07 25.93
C PRO A 521 13.38 12.50 25.40
N ARG A 522 13.63 12.67 24.09
CA ARG A 522 13.71 13.99 23.47
C ARG A 522 12.47 14.25 22.62
N LEU A 523 11.81 15.39 22.86
CA LEU A 523 10.58 15.76 22.14
C LEU A 523 10.87 15.99 20.65
N TYR A 524 9.94 15.53 19.83
CA TYR A 524 9.98 15.75 18.38
C TYR A 524 9.56 17.17 18.01
N ASP A 525 10.26 17.75 17.03
CA ASP A 525 9.90 18.99 16.35
C ASP A 525 9.92 18.74 14.83
N PRO A 526 8.83 19.07 14.09
CA PRO A 526 8.73 18.73 12.68
C PRO A 526 9.70 19.47 11.76
N ARG A 527 10.42 20.47 12.28
CA ARG A 527 11.44 21.23 11.52
C ARG A 527 12.77 20.47 11.42
N VAL A 528 12.96 19.39 12.18
CA VAL A 528 14.18 18.56 12.17
C VAL A 528 13.82 17.09 11.93
N GLY A 529 14.44 16.49 10.91
CA GLY A 529 14.10 15.16 10.44
C GLY A 529 14.58 13.99 11.27
N TYR A 530 13.80 13.59 12.27
CA TYR A 530 14.01 12.37 13.04
C TYR A 530 12.84 11.39 12.93
N PHE A 531 13.13 10.09 12.93
CA PHE A 531 12.12 9.05 13.19
C PHE A 531 11.58 9.21 14.61
N VAL A 532 10.35 8.77 14.85
CA VAL A 532 9.68 8.96 16.14
C VAL A 532 9.02 7.68 16.66
N THR A 533 8.94 7.57 17.99
CA THR A 533 7.89 6.78 18.64
C THR A 533 6.76 7.70 19.09
N ALA A 534 5.53 7.22 19.05
CA ALA A 534 4.34 8.01 19.37
C ALA A 534 3.29 7.21 20.14
N TYR A 535 2.60 7.89 21.07
CA TYR A 535 1.45 7.36 21.80
C TYR A 535 0.46 8.48 22.10
N GLU A 536 -0.81 8.14 22.27
CA GLU A 536 -1.86 9.07 22.69
C GLU A 536 -1.83 9.24 24.21
N ASP A 537 -1.77 10.49 24.67
CA ASP A 537 -1.76 10.85 26.10
C ASP A 537 -3.07 11.56 26.47
N PHE A 538 -4.02 10.79 27.00
CA PHE A 538 -5.34 11.26 27.43
C PHE A 538 -5.30 12.16 28.68
N THR A 539 -4.12 12.38 29.28
CA THR A 539 -3.96 13.41 30.31
C THR A 539 -4.00 14.81 29.69
N ARG A 540 -3.81 14.92 28.37
CA ARG A 540 -3.73 16.19 27.66
C ARG A 540 -5.10 16.62 27.16
N GLU A 541 -5.54 17.80 27.58
CA GLU A 541 -6.76 18.45 27.11
C GLU A 541 -6.47 19.37 25.91
N ARG A 542 -6.12 18.77 24.77
CA ARG A 542 -5.88 19.45 23.49
C ARG A 542 -6.35 18.56 22.33
N ASP A 543 -6.59 19.16 21.16
CA ASP A 543 -6.97 18.41 19.96
C ASP A 543 -5.90 17.38 19.54
N ASP A 544 -4.61 17.75 19.58
CA ASP A 544 -3.49 16.81 19.42
C ASP A 544 -3.05 16.26 20.79
N GLN A 545 -3.51 15.04 21.08
CA GLN A 545 -3.17 14.29 22.29
C GLN A 545 -1.90 13.45 22.12
N THR A 546 -1.34 13.37 20.91
CA THR A 546 -0.20 12.52 20.65
C THR A 546 1.09 13.10 21.26
N ARG A 547 1.79 12.27 22.05
CA ARG A 547 3.18 12.47 22.49
C ARG A 547 4.11 11.82 21.47
N ARG A 548 5.15 12.54 21.05
CA ARG A 548 6.13 12.08 20.04
C ARG A 548 7.55 12.31 20.57
N TYR A 549 8.36 11.24 20.59
CA TYR A 549 9.78 11.30 20.94
C TYR A 549 10.64 10.88 19.76
N ILE A 550 11.74 11.58 19.53
CA ILE A 550 12.70 11.19 18.50
C ILE A 550 13.39 9.88 18.86
N LEU A 551 13.76 9.10 17.84
CA LEU A 551 14.58 7.92 18.01
C LEU A 551 16.06 8.32 18.02
N ARG A 552 16.79 8.00 19.10
CA ARG A 552 18.23 8.30 19.21
C ARG A 552 18.96 7.36 20.17
N TRP A 553 20.28 7.27 20.05
CA TRP A 553 21.12 6.52 20.99
C TRP A 553 21.26 7.23 22.35
N HIS A 554 21.46 6.44 23.41
CA HIS A 554 21.82 6.98 24.71
C HIS A 554 23.33 7.25 24.76
N LEU A 555 23.71 8.52 24.55
CA LEU A 555 25.11 8.95 24.61
C LEU A 555 25.31 9.96 25.74
N GLU A 556 26.24 9.65 26.63
CA GLU A 556 26.72 10.54 27.68
C GLU A 556 28.23 10.63 27.61
N LYS A 557 28.81 11.81 27.84
CA LYS A 557 30.27 11.95 27.96
C LYS A 557 30.78 11.13 29.15
N ALA A 558 31.92 10.47 28.98
CA ALA A 558 32.65 9.83 30.06
C ALA A 558 33.12 10.85 31.11
N ASP A 559 33.67 11.98 30.66
CA ASP A 559 33.87 13.17 31.49
C ASP A 559 32.83 14.25 31.11
N PRO A 560 31.80 14.50 31.93
CA PRO A 560 30.77 15.49 31.62
C PRO A 560 31.27 16.94 31.63
N ASN A 561 32.44 17.21 32.23
CA ASN A 561 33.00 18.56 32.34
C ASN A 561 34.00 18.88 31.23
N ALA A 562 34.49 17.87 30.50
CA ALA A 562 35.41 18.07 29.39
C ALA A 562 34.69 18.66 28.17
N GLU A 563 35.36 19.60 27.48
CA GLU A 563 34.88 20.15 26.21
C GLU A 563 34.68 19.05 25.16
N LEU A 564 35.64 18.14 25.06
CA LEU A 564 35.62 16.96 24.19
C LEU A 564 35.94 15.71 25.02
N SER A 565 35.03 14.73 25.04
CA SER A 565 35.20 13.47 25.77
C SER A 565 34.67 12.30 24.95
N PRO A 566 35.28 11.09 25.02
CA PRO A 566 34.61 9.89 24.56
C PRO A 566 33.28 9.67 25.31
N PRO A 567 32.31 8.95 24.74
CA PRO A 567 31.12 8.57 25.46
C PRO A 567 31.42 7.50 26.52
N LYS A 568 30.56 7.36 27.54
CA LYS A 568 30.59 6.23 28.49
C LYS A 568 30.44 4.90 27.75
N GLU A 569 29.51 4.86 26.80
CA GLU A 569 29.24 3.71 25.93
C GLU A 569 29.21 4.20 24.47
N PRO A 570 30.21 3.84 23.64
CA PRO A 570 30.20 4.18 22.22
C PRO A 570 29.23 3.29 21.42
N ILE A 571 28.75 3.81 20.29
CA ILE A 571 27.98 3.05 19.31
C ILE A 571 28.96 2.17 18.52
N VAL A 572 29.06 0.89 18.89
CA VAL A 572 29.97 -0.05 18.24
C VAL A 572 29.27 -0.80 17.10
N PHE A 573 29.79 -0.69 15.89
CA PHE A 573 29.39 -1.48 14.71
C PHE A 573 30.46 -2.49 14.33
N TRP A 574 30.04 -3.70 13.95
CA TRP A 574 30.91 -4.76 13.44
C TRP A 574 30.68 -4.96 11.95
N LEU A 575 31.75 -4.93 11.16
CA LEU A 575 31.71 -5.34 9.77
C LEU A 575 31.67 -6.86 9.71
N ASP A 576 30.62 -7.41 9.11
CA ASP A 576 30.48 -8.84 8.82
C ASP A 576 31.72 -9.39 8.10
N ASN A 577 32.14 -10.59 8.47
CA ASN A 577 33.29 -11.26 7.85
C ASN A 577 32.99 -11.73 6.41
N ALA A 578 31.72 -11.75 6.00
CA ALA A 578 31.31 -11.98 4.61
C ALA A 578 31.50 -10.78 3.66
N ILE A 579 31.78 -9.58 4.18
CA ILE A 579 32.09 -8.40 3.33
C ILE A 579 33.41 -8.65 2.58
N PRO A 580 33.45 -8.54 1.24
CA PRO A 580 34.69 -8.64 0.47
C PRO A 580 35.76 -7.66 0.95
N TYR A 581 37.00 -8.13 1.05
CA TYR A 581 38.10 -7.38 1.67
C TYR A 581 38.29 -5.98 1.07
N GLU A 582 38.15 -5.86 -0.26
CA GLU A 582 38.31 -4.62 -1.01
C GLU A 582 37.31 -3.52 -0.63
N TYR A 583 36.15 -3.86 -0.06
CA TYR A 583 35.07 -2.90 0.25
C TYR A 583 34.99 -2.52 1.73
N ARG A 584 35.69 -3.25 2.63
CA ARG A 584 35.60 -3.06 4.08
C ARG A 584 35.99 -1.64 4.51
N ASP A 585 37.03 -1.07 3.90
CA ASP A 585 37.52 0.27 4.26
C ASP A 585 36.55 1.36 3.80
N ALA A 586 35.99 1.26 2.60
CA ALA A 586 35.00 2.23 2.10
C ALA A 586 33.76 2.30 3.01
N ILE A 587 33.23 1.15 3.43
CA ILE A 587 32.08 1.05 4.34
C ILE A 587 32.44 1.61 5.72
N ARG A 588 33.62 1.24 6.25
CA ARG A 588 34.14 1.73 7.53
C ARG A 588 34.24 3.24 7.55
N GLU A 589 34.84 3.82 6.51
CA GLU A 589 35.01 5.26 6.38
C GLU A 589 33.66 5.97 6.37
N GLY A 590 32.71 5.52 5.54
CA GLY A 590 31.38 6.14 5.44
C GLY A 590 30.64 6.21 6.78
N ILE A 591 30.75 5.15 7.61
CA ILE A 591 30.18 5.13 8.96
C ILE A 591 30.90 6.11 9.90
N LEU A 592 32.24 6.15 9.85
CA LEU A 592 33.05 6.99 10.73
C LEU A 592 32.97 8.48 10.40
N GLU A 593 32.53 8.87 9.20
CA GLU A 593 32.33 10.29 8.82
C GLU A 593 31.43 11.04 9.81
N TRP A 594 30.46 10.35 10.42
CA TRP A 594 29.55 10.93 11.40
C TRP A 594 30.21 11.37 12.71
N ASN A 595 31.39 10.84 13.06
CA ASN A 595 32.13 11.31 14.24
C ASN A 595 32.48 12.80 14.14
N LYS A 596 32.65 13.35 12.94
CA LYS A 596 32.85 14.80 12.74
C LYS A 596 31.72 15.63 13.37
N ALA A 597 30.47 15.17 13.26
CA ALA A 597 29.32 15.86 13.84
C ALA A 597 29.25 15.72 15.37
N PHE A 598 29.56 14.53 15.89
CA PHE A 598 29.62 14.29 17.33
C PHE A 598 30.74 15.09 18.02
N GLU A 599 31.90 15.21 17.38
CA GLU A 599 33.02 15.99 17.91
C GLU A 599 32.65 17.47 18.04
N LYS A 600 31.86 18.03 17.11
CA LYS A 600 31.36 19.42 17.20
C LYS A 600 30.45 19.66 18.40
N ILE A 601 29.77 18.63 18.91
CA ILE A 601 28.96 18.72 20.13
C ILE A 601 29.71 18.19 21.37
N GLY A 602 31.01 17.95 21.23
CA GLY A 602 31.91 17.60 22.32
C GLY A 602 31.96 16.10 22.66
N ILE A 603 31.47 15.22 21.79
CA ILE A 603 31.55 13.76 21.96
C ILE A 603 32.57 13.20 20.95
N LYS A 604 33.70 12.73 21.45
CA LYS A 604 34.76 12.12 20.64
C LYS A 604 34.46 10.66 20.38
N ASP A 605 34.78 10.13 19.20
CA ASP A 605 34.71 8.69 18.92
C ASP A 605 33.34 8.08 19.33
N ALA A 606 32.25 8.81 19.06
CA ALA A 606 30.89 8.39 19.40
C ALA A 606 30.54 7.05 18.72
N ILE A 607 31.05 6.86 17.52
CA ILE A 607 30.89 5.66 16.69
C ILE A 607 32.24 4.96 16.55
N VAL A 608 32.25 3.65 16.76
CA VAL A 608 33.42 2.79 16.60
C VAL A 608 33.08 1.65 15.67
N VAL A 609 33.86 1.48 14.60
CA VAL A 609 33.71 0.35 13.68
C VAL A 609 34.78 -0.70 13.97
N LYS A 610 34.39 -1.97 14.08
CA LYS A 610 35.27 -3.13 14.29
C LYS A 610 35.09 -4.15 13.16
N GLN A 611 36.05 -5.06 13.00
CA GLN A 611 35.94 -6.17 12.06
C GLN A 611 35.51 -7.41 12.83
N MET A 612 34.44 -8.08 12.38
CA MET A 612 34.07 -9.40 12.90
C MET A 612 35.19 -10.39 12.56
N PRO A 613 35.71 -11.16 13.55
CA PRO A 613 36.69 -12.21 13.30
C PRO A 613 36.13 -13.31 12.39
N ASP A 614 37.00 -13.95 11.61
CA ASP A 614 36.60 -15.08 10.74
C ASP A 614 36.19 -16.32 11.58
N ASP A 615 36.64 -16.41 12.83
CA ASP A 615 36.36 -17.49 13.79
C ASP A 615 35.36 -17.09 14.90
N ALA A 616 34.58 -16.03 14.68
CA ALA A 616 33.58 -15.56 15.64
C ALA A 616 32.56 -16.67 16.00
N ASP A 617 32.26 -16.81 17.30
CA ASP A 617 31.33 -17.79 17.85
C ASP A 617 29.88 -17.27 18.02
N TRP A 618 29.62 -16.09 17.46
CA TRP A 618 28.35 -15.37 17.47
C TRP A 618 27.87 -15.06 16.05
N ASP A 619 26.56 -14.93 15.89
CA ASP A 619 25.87 -14.82 14.59
C ASP A 619 25.62 -13.35 14.22
N HIS A 620 25.59 -13.00 12.92
CA HIS A 620 25.35 -11.63 12.47
C HIS A 620 23.99 -11.06 12.91
N ALA A 621 23.03 -11.90 13.30
CA ALA A 621 21.71 -11.52 13.83
C ALA A 621 21.64 -11.66 15.37
N ASP A 622 22.78 -11.77 16.06
CA ASP A 622 22.89 -11.59 17.50
C ASP A 622 22.80 -10.09 17.85
N MET A 623 21.80 -9.73 18.65
CA MET A 623 21.49 -8.32 18.93
C MET A 623 22.41 -7.68 19.98
N ARG A 624 23.30 -8.46 20.59
CA ARG A 624 24.38 -7.89 21.41
C ARG A 624 25.35 -7.06 20.59
N TYR A 625 25.33 -7.22 19.27
CA TYR A 625 26.20 -6.53 18.34
C TYR A 625 25.37 -5.74 17.32
N ASN A 626 25.80 -4.50 17.02
CA ASN A 626 25.34 -3.83 15.82
C ASN A 626 26.21 -4.28 14.66
N VAL A 627 25.61 -4.73 13.56
CA VAL A 627 26.34 -5.38 12.47
C VAL A 627 26.02 -4.73 11.12
N VAL A 628 27.06 -4.49 10.32
CA VAL A 628 26.93 -4.23 8.88
C VAL A 628 27.01 -5.57 8.18
N ARG A 629 25.88 -6.08 7.69
CA ARG A 629 25.72 -7.41 7.10
C ARG A 629 25.91 -7.37 5.59
N TRP A 630 26.51 -8.43 5.05
CA TRP A 630 26.65 -8.62 3.61
C TRP A 630 25.79 -9.79 3.13
N VAL A 631 24.77 -9.50 2.33
CA VAL A 631 23.87 -10.53 1.77
C VAL A 631 24.06 -10.63 0.27
N THR A 632 23.60 -11.72 -0.34
CA THR A 632 23.64 -11.88 -1.80
C THR A 632 22.31 -12.42 -2.28
N SER A 633 21.68 -11.70 -3.21
CA SER A 633 20.46 -12.15 -3.89
C SER A 633 20.71 -12.40 -5.38
N PRO A 634 19.85 -13.17 -6.07
CA PRO A 634 20.01 -13.39 -7.52
C PRO A 634 19.66 -12.15 -8.38
N SER A 635 18.98 -11.14 -7.82
CA SER A 635 18.43 -10.05 -8.63
C SER A 635 18.17 -8.70 -7.95
N ASN A 636 18.48 -8.53 -6.68
CA ASN A 636 18.21 -7.28 -5.98
C ASN A 636 19.53 -6.61 -5.63
N GLY A 637 19.63 -5.29 -5.79
CA GLY A 637 20.70 -4.50 -5.18
C GLY A 637 20.05 -3.52 -4.22
N TYR A 638 20.29 -3.71 -2.91
CA TYR A 638 19.70 -2.87 -1.88
C TYR A 638 20.63 -2.66 -0.70
N ALA A 639 20.47 -1.51 -0.03
CA ALA A 639 20.97 -1.26 1.31
C ALA A 639 19.79 -0.86 2.19
N VAL A 640 19.82 -1.25 3.47
CA VAL A 640 18.78 -0.86 4.43
C VAL A 640 19.34 -0.81 5.84
N ALA A 641 19.09 0.31 6.51
CA ALA A 641 19.24 0.49 7.93
C ALA A 641 18.03 -0.07 8.69
N LEU A 642 18.30 -0.91 9.67
CA LEU A 642 17.30 -1.53 10.54
C LEU A 642 17.70 -1.24 11.98
N PHE A 643 16.83 -0.60 12.73
CA PHE A 643 17.06 -0.35 14.15
C PHE A 643 15.81 -0.69 14.97
N ARG A 644 16.04 -0.97 16.24
CA ARG A 644 15.01 -1.31 17.21
C ARG A 644 15.14 -0.38 18.39
N ALA A 645 14.04 0.30 18.72
CA ALA A 645 14.01 1.32 19.75
C ALA A 645 13.01 0.97 20.84
N ASN A 646 13.27 1.47 22.04
CA ASN A 646 12.33 1.43 23.14
C ASN A 646 11.08 2.25 22.76
N PRO A 647 9.90 1.62 22.64
CA PRO A 647 8.71 2.31 22.15
C PRO A 647 8.14 3.33 23.16
N LEU A 648 8.57 3.29 24.43
CA LEU A 648 8.15 4.23 25.46
C LEU A 648 9.00 5.50 25.49
N THR A 649 10.29 5.40 25.14
CA THR A 649 11.26 6.48 25.33
C THR A 649 11.91 6.98 24.04
N GLY A 650 11.88 6.18 22.97
CA GLY A 650 12.61 6.44 21.73
C GLY A 650 14.11 6.10 21.79
N GLN A 651 14.61 5.50 22.89
CA GLN A 651 16.00 5.06 22.96
C GLN A 651 16.27 3.95 21.92
N ILE A 652 17.22 4.14 21.00
CA ILE A 652 17.69 3.08 20.11
C ILE A 652 18.50 2.07 20.94
N LEU A 653 18.16 0.79 20.82
CA LEU A 653 18.71 -0.31 21.61
C LEU A 653 19.67 -1.18 20.81
N ASN A 654 19.33 -1.43 19.54
CA ASN A 654 20.12 -2.21 18.61
C ASN A 654 19.88 -1.72 17.19
N ALA A 655 20.88 -1.87 16.33
CA ALA A 655 20.79 -1.50 14.94
C ALA A 655 21.68 -2.36 14.03
N SER A 656 21.39 -2.32 12.74
CA SER A 656 22.15 -3.04 11.72
C SER A 656 21.96 -2.39 10.35
N ILE A 657 22.95 -2.55 9.49
CA ILE A 657 22.90 -2.11 8.10
C ILE A 657 23.05 -3.36 7.25
N THR A 658 22.11 -3.66 6.38
CA THR A 658 22.23 -4.77 5.42
C THR A 658 22.59 -4.20 4.06
N ILE A 659 23.69 -4.67 3.46
CA ILE A 659 24.12 -4.31 2.10
C ILE A 659 24.10 -5.59 1.24
N ASP A 660 23.33 -5.58 0.16
CA ASP A 660 23.38 -6.67 -0.83
C ASP A 660 24.63 -6.50 -1.69
N GLY A 661 25.42 -7.57 -1.84
CA GLY A 661 26.63 -7.56 -2.66
C GLY A 661 26.38 -7.28 -4.13
N ASN A 662 25.14 -7.44 -4.58
CA ASN A 662 24.71 -6.91 -5.86
C ASN A 662 24.84 -5.40 -5.97
N MET A 663 24.89 -4.59 -4.93
CA MET A 663 25.18 -3.16 -5.09
C MET A 663 26.54 -2.89 -5.75
N THR A 664 27.51 -3.78 -5.55
CA THR A 664 28.81 -3.72 -6.23
C THR A 664 28.78 -4.37 -7.60
N ARG A 665 28.03 -5.48 -7.74
CA ARG A 665 27.87 -6.18 -9.03
C ARG A 665 26.91 -5.46 -9.99
N PHE A 666 25.96 -4.68 -9.51
CA PHE A 666 24.85 -4.09 -10.28
C PHE A 666 25.29 -2.89 -11.10
N THR A 667 26.26 -2.11 -10.60
CA THR A 667 27.00 -1.14 -11.41
C THR A 667 27.61 -1.81 -12.65
N ARG A 668 27.77 -3.15 -12.65
CA ARG A 668 28.31 -3.94 -13.76
C ARG A 668 27.28 -4.82 -14.50
N LEU A 669 26.26 -5.38 -13.83
CA LEU A 669 25.45 -6.50 -14.32
C LEU A 669 23.94 -6.26 -14.45
N GLN A 670 23.33 -5.24 -13.83
CA GLN A 670 21.85 -5.15 -13.79
C GLN A 670 21.21 -5.03 -15.17
N PHE A 671 22.00 -4.61 -16.15
CA PHE A 671 21.50 -4.38 -17.46
C PHE A 671 21.36 -5.65 -18.33
N LEU A 672 21.75 -6.82 -17.81
CA LEU A 672 21.25 -8.08 -18.38
C LEU A 672 19.72 -8.23 -18.19
N ARG A 673 19.07 -7.31 -17.47
CA ARG A 673 17.61 -7.19 -17.33
C ARG A 673 17.08 -5.87 -17.93
N GLN A 674 15.80 -5.93 -18.26
CA GLN A 674 14.99 -5.01 -19.06
C GLN A 674 15.27 -3.51 -18.83
N ILE A 675 15.50 -2.74 -19.90
CA ILE A 675 15.42 -1.27 -19.84
C ILE A 675 14.09 -0.81 -20.39
N ASP A 676 13.39 -0.02 -19.56
CA ASP A 676 12.21 0.71 -19.99
C ASP A 676 12.46 2.23 -19.93
N PRO A 677 12.60 2.91 -21.07
CA PRO A 677 12.81 4.35 -21.10
C PRO A 677 11.60 5.15 -20.60
N LEU A 678 10.42 4.54 -20.46
CA LEU A 678 9.18 5.18 -20.02
C LEU A 678 8.85 4.90 -18.54
N ALA A 679 9.67 4.10 -17.83
CA ALA A 679 9.45 3.77 -16.41
C ALA A 679 9.25 5.02 -15.53
N ALA A 680 10.07 6.06 -15.75
CA ALA A 680 10.01 7.31 -15.00
C ALA A 680 8.63 7.98 -15.04
N PHE A 681 7.91 7.92 -16.18
CA PHE A 681 6.57 8.50 -16.28
C PHE A 681 5.55 7.69 -15.49
N ARG A 682 5.59 6.37 -15.58
CA ARG A 682 4.66 5.48 -14.85
C ARG A 682 4.87 5.57 -13.35
N GLU A 683 6.12 5.61 -12.91
CA GLU A 683 6.45 5.79 -11.50
C GLU A 683 5.99 7.16 -10.98
N ALA A 684 6.19 8.23 -11.75
CA ALA A 684 5.71 9.56 -11.38
C ALA A 684 4.18 9.60 -11.24
N GLU A 685 3.47 8.99 -12.19
CA GLU A 685 2.00 8.88 -12.16
C GLU A 685 1.52 8.03 -10.98
N GLN A 686 2.20 6.93 -10.66
CA GLN A 686 1.88 6.10 -9.50
C GLN A 686 2.10 6.85 -8.18
N ARG A 687 3.19 7.60 -8.05
CA ARG A 687 3.51 8.40 -6.85
C ARG A 687 2.53 9.57 -6.66
N GLU A 688 2.09 10.17 -7.75
CA GLU A 688 1.04 11.21 -7.71
C GLU A 688 -0.30 10.64 -7.23
N ARG A 689 -0.65 9.41 -7.62
CA ARG A 689 -1.88 8.70 -7.18
C ARG A 689 -1.81 8.19 -5.73
N ASN A 690 -0.70 7.58 -5.31
CA ASN A 690 -0.61 6.81 -4.06
C ASN A 690 -0.04 7.62 -2.87
N CYS A 691 -0.23 8.94 -2.91
CA CYS A 691 0.54 9.89 -2.11
C CYS A 691 0.41 9.82 -0.57
N CYS A 692 -0.34 8.85 -0.03
CA CYS A 692 -0.63 8.69 1.39
C CYS A 692 -0.56 7.23 1.91
N GLU A 693 -0.13 6.25 1.08
CA GLU A 693 -0.20 4.82 1.44
C GLU A 693 1.12 4.21 1.96
N HIS A 694 2.19 4.99 2.10
CA HIS A 694 3.44 4.48 2.66
C HIS A 694 3.44 4.63 4.19
N ASP A 695 3.83 3.59 4.92
CA ASP A 695 4.08 3.69 6.36
C ASP A 695 5.32 4.58 6.60
N HIS A 696 5.08 5.89 6.68
CA HIS A 696 6.10 6.94 6.70
C HIS A 696 7.01 6.93 7.94
N ASN A 697 6.69 6.10 8.94
CA ASN A 697 7.53 5.89 10.12
C ASN A 697 8.38 4.62 10.04
N SER A 698 8.31 3.88 8.94
CA SER A 698 9.06 2.65 8.75
C SER A 698 10.38 2.90 8.00
N PRO A 699 11.55 2.57 8.57
CA PRO A 699 12.82 2.61 7.84
C PRO A 699 12.87 1.58 6.69
N HIS A 700 11.91 0.65 6.63
CA HIS A 700 11.84 -0.38 5.57
C HIS A 700 11.34 0.15 4.22
N ALA A 701 10.87 1.40 4.14
CA ALA A 701 10.36 2.02 2.90
C ALA A 701 11.46 2.64 2.01
N CYS A 702 12.74 2.49 2.36
CA CYS A 702 13.86 3.00 1.57
C CYS A 702 13.95 2.31 0.20
N THR A 703 13.61 3.04 -0.86
CA THR A 703 13.76 2.62 -2.27
C THR A 703 15.05 3.15 -2.93
N PHE A 704 15.93 3.81 -2.15
CA PHE A 704 17.15 4.48 -2.63
C PHE A 704 17.99 3.60 -3.54
N ALA A 705 18.23 2.38 -3.08
CA ALA A 705 19.29 1.55 -3.62
C ALA A 705 18.98 1.03 -5.03
N GLN A 706 17.73 0.77 -5.39
CA GLN A 706 17.40 0.32 -6.76
C GLN A 706 17.62 1.44 -7.79
N ASP A 707 17.16 2.65 -7.47
CA ASP A 707 17.23 3.80 -8.38
C ASP A 707 18.65 4.38 -8.48
N THR A 708 19.40 4.40 -7.37
CA THR A 708 20.78 4.89 -7.37
C THR A 708 21.72 3.96 -8.15
N LEU A 709 21.44 2.65 -8.24
CA LEU A 709 22.28 1.73 -9.02
C LEU A 709 22.23 2.04 -10.52
N HIS A 710 21.05 2.39 -11.03
CA HIS A 710 20.90 2.86 -12.40
C HIS A 710 21.70 4.14 -12.65
N ARG A 711 21.70 5.06 -11.68
CA ARG A 711 22.43 6.34 -11.76
C ARG A 711 23.93 6.15 -11.64
N ALA A 712 24.37 5.24 -10.78
CA ALA A 712 25.78 4.89 -10.63
C ALA A 712 26.36 4.35 -11.93
N TRP A 713 25.66 3.41 -12.58
CA TRP A 713 26.06 2.91 -13.88
C TRP A 713 26.04 4.00 -14.96
N GLN A 714 24.99 4.82 -15.01
CA GLN A 714 24.91 5.89 -15.99
C GLN A 714 26.07 6.87 -15.83
N GLY A 715 26.37 7.26 -14.58
CA GLY A 715 27.52 8.09 -14.23
C GLY A 715 28.84 7.46 -14.65
N PHE A 716 29.01 6.15 -14.43
CA PHE A 716 30.18 5.42 -14.89
C PHE A 716 30.31 5.42 -16.43
N VAL A 717 29.23 5.16 -17.18
CA VAL A 717 29.23 5.21 -18.65
C VAL A 717 29.57 6.61 -19.16
N MET A 718 29.00 7.64 -18.55
CA MET A 718 29.30 9.03 -18.88
C MET A 718 30.75 9.39 -18.56
N MET A 719 31.28 8.96 -17.42
CA MET A 719 32.68 9.14 -17.05
C MET A 719 33.61 8.47 -18.07
N GLU A 720 33.34 7.21 -18.41
CA GLU A 720 34.17 6.45 -19.38
C GLU A 720 34.20 7.09 -20.78
N LEU A 721 33.09 7.66 -21.25
CA LEU A 721 32.96 8.19 -22.61
C LEU A 721 33.22 9.69 -22.73
N LEU A 722 32.95 10.47 -21.69
CA LEU A 722 33.01 11.94 -21.74
C LEU A 722 34.17 12.52 -20.93
N ALA A 723 34.71 11.81 -19.93
CA ALA A 723 35.71 12.44 -19.06
C ALA A 723 36.98 12.82 -19.83
N SER A 724 37.47 11.94 -20.70
CA SER A 724 38.67 12.19 -21.50
C SER A 724 38.48 13.31 -22.53
N THR A 725 37.29 13.43 -23.14
CA THR A 725 37.00 14.49 -24.11
C THR A 725 36.79 15.85 -23.44
N ARG A 726 36.42 15.86 -22.15
CA ARG A 726 36.13 17.08 -21.37
C ARG A 726 37.22 17.47 -20.38
N GLY A 727 38.33 16.73 -20.33
CA GLY A 727 39.44 17.01 -19.39
C GLY A 727 39.08 16.78 -17.93
N ALA A 728 38.07 15.95 -17.66
CA ALA A 728 37.68 15.53 -16.33
C ALA A 728 38.54 14.36 -15.82
N THR A 729 38.58 14.18 -14.50
CA THR A 729 39.34 13.09 -13.87
C THR A 729 38.71 11.74 -14.16
N LYS A 730 39.41 10.87 -14.87
CA LYS A 730 39.05 9.47 -15.03
C LYS A 730 39.52 8.66 -13.82
N ILE A 731 38.61 7.94 -13.17
CA ILE A 731 38.92 7.00 -12.08
C ILE A 731 38.65 5.55 -12.51
N SER A 732 39.21 4.58 -11.79
CA SER A 732 38.93 3.16 -12.07
C SER A 732 37.49 2.81 -11.67
N GLU A 733 36.94 1.76 -12.29
CA GLU A 733 35.65 1.18 -11.88
C GLU A 733 35.66 0.79 -10.39
N GLU A 734 36.75 0.20 -9.92
CA GLU A 734 36.93 -0.16 -8.51
C GLU A 734 36.83 1.05 -7.58
N GLN A 735 37.51 2.16 -7.90
CA GLN A 735 37.43 3.37 -7.08
C GLN A 735 36.03 3.98 -7.12
N PHE A 736 35.39 4.03 -8.29
CA PHE A 736 34.02 4.53 -8.45
C PHE A 736 33.03 3.74 -7.57
N VAL A 737 33.16 2.41 -7.51
CA VAL A 737 32.32 1.55 -6.67
C VAL A 737 32.62 1.73 -5.17
N LYS A 738 33.90 1.90 -4.78
CA LYS A 738 34.27 2.19 -3.38
C LYS A 738 33.69 3.52 -2.90
N ASP A 739 33.82 4.58 -3.71
CA ASP A 739 33.26 5.90 -3.41
C ASP A 739 31.72 5.85 -3.27
N TYR A 740 31.06 5.08 -4.15
CA TYR A 740 29.63 4.83 -4.07
C TYR A 740 29.24 4.09 -2.78
N LEU A 741 29.93 3.01 -2.43
CA LEU A 741 29.66 2.26 -1.19
C LEU A 741 29.91 3.10 0.07
N LYS A 742 30.93 3.96 0.06
CA LYS A 742 31.18 4.92 1.14
C LYS A 742 29.98 5.85 1.32
N SER A 743 29.46 6.41 0.23
CA SER A 743 28.27 7.27 0.24
C SER A 743 27.03 6.55 0.76
N VAL A 744 26.80 5.31 0.33
CA VAL A 744 25.68 4.47 0.81
C VAL A 744 25.82 4.17 2.30
N ALA A 745 26.98 3.72 2.76
CA ALA A 745 27.21 3.42 4.17
C ALA A 745 27.02 4.66 5.06
N MET A 746 27.42 5.84 4.57
CA MET A 746 27.22 7.12 5.24
C MET A 746 25.73 7.49 5.34
N HIS A 747 24.94 7.27 4.28
CA HIS A 747 23.48 7.46 4.27
C HIS A 747 22.77 6.53 5.26
N GLU A 748 23.05 5.22 5.18
CA GLU A 748 22.43 4.23 6.07
C GLU A 748 22.77 4.51 7.54
N MET A 749 24.00 4.95 7.82
CA MET A 749 24.39 5.35 9.17
C MET A 749 23.57 6.55 9.68
N GLY A 750 23.15 7.47 8.83
CA GLY A 750 22.26 8.57 9.23
C GLY A 750 20.91 8.07 9.76
N HIS A 751 20.31 7.05 9.12
CA HIS A 751 19.12 6.39 9.64
C HIS A 751 19.36 5.70 10.99
N ILE A 752 20.50 5.03 11.16
CA ILE A 752 20.92 4.43 12.43
C ILE A 752 21.02 5.47 13.55
N LEU A 753 21.37 6.71 13.22
CA LEU A 753 21.39 7.83 14.18
C LEU A 753 20.01 8.43 14.45
N GLY A 754 18.98 7.93 13.78
CA GLY A 754 17.58 8.33 13.95
C GLY A 754 17.07 9.31 12.89
N LEU A 755 17.87 9.66 11.88
CA LEU A 755 17.52 10.68 10.90
C LEU A 755 16.60 10.15 9.79
N ARG A 756 15.67 11.00 9.35
CA ARG A 756 14.84 10.78 8.16
C ARG A 756 15.49 11.37 6.92
N HIS A 757 14.98 10.99 5.74
CA HIS A 757 15.39 11.58 4.47
C HIS A 757 15.22 13.10 4.44
N ASN A 758 16.08 13.80 3.71
CA ASN A 758 15.97 15.23 3.47
C ASN A 758 16.18 15.54 1.97
N PHE A 759 15.08 15.62 1.21
CA PHE A 759 15.08 15.74 -0.26
C PHE A 759 15.17 17.18 -0.78
N VAL A 760 15.38 18.16 0.10
CA VAL A 760 15.69 19.56 -0.28
C VAL A 760 17.17 19.88 -0.12
N ALA A 761 17.97 18.91 0.35
CA ALA A 761 19.37 19.09 0.71
C ALA A 761 20.29 19.24 -0.50
N SER A 762 19.87 18.79 -1.68
CA SER A 762 20.60 18.96 -2.94
C SER A 762 20.88 20.42 -3.31
N ARG A 763 20.14 21.37 -2.71
CA ARG A 763 20.16 22.80 -3.01
C ARG A 763 21.27 23.62 -2.34
N MET A 764 22.24 22.96 -1.71
CA MET A 764 23.33 23.65 -1.01
C MET A 764 24.26 24.43 -1.93
N LEU A 765 24.80 23.78 -2.98
CA LEU A 765 25.89 24.30 -3.80
C LEU A 765 25.43 24.68 -5.20
N THR A 766 26.01 25.69 -5.84
CA THR A 766 25.77 25.94 -7.27
C THR A 766 26.45 24.87 -8.14
N LEU A 767 26.06 24.75 -9.41
CA LEU A 767 26.73 23.83 -10.35
C LEU A 767 28.23 24.13 -10.51
N GLU A 768 28.63 25.39 -10.42
CA GLU A 768 30.05 25.76 -10.48
C GLU A 768 30.80 25.36 -9.21
N GLN A 769 30.17 25.50 -8.04
CA GLN A 769 30.75 25.05 -6.77
C GLN A 769 30.92 23.53 -6.72
N LEU A 770 30.02 22.77 -7.36
CA LEU A 770 30.11 21.31 -7.46
C LEU A 770 31.29 20.82 -8.34
N LYS A 771 31.92 21.71 -9.11
CA LYS A 771 33.18 21.45 -9.83
C LYS A 771 34.42 21.63 -8.94
N ASP A 772 34.31 22.37 -7.85
CA ASP A 772 35.41 22.61 -6.92
C ASP A 772 35.60 21.40 -6.00
N GLY A 773 36.61 20.58 -6.32
CA GLY A 773 36.90 19.38 -5.57
C GLY A 773 37.22 19.62 -4.09
N GLU A 774 37.87 20.74 -3.73
CA GLU A 774 38.21 21.01 -2.33
C GLU A 774 36.98 21.44 -1.54
N LEU A 775 36.09 22.22 -2.17
CA LEU A 775 34.80 22.57 -1.60
C LEU A 775 33.94 21.31 -1.39
N VAL A 776 33.84 20.44 -2.41
CA VAL A 776 33.08 19.18 -2.32
C VAL A 776 33.68 18.24 -1.27
N ARG A 777 35.02 18.15 -1.18
CA ARG A 777 35.71 17.32 -0.17
C ARG A 777 35.38 17.75 1.26
N THR A 778 35.22 19.05 1.50
CA THR A 778 35.04 19.61 2.85
C THR A 778 33.59 19.81 3.26
N ARG A 779 32.71 20.10 2.29
CA ARG A 779 31.30 20.41 2.54
C ARG A 779 30.32 19.33 2.06
N GLY A 780 30.78 18.40 1.25
CA GLY A 780 29.93 17.44 0.55
C GLY A 780 29.25 18.04 -0.69
N THR A 781 28.54 17.21 -1.45
CA THR A 781 27.72 17.62 -2.61
C THR A 781 26.36 18.18 -2.19
N VAL A 782 25.88 17.81 -1.02
CA VAL A 782 24.53 18.07 -0.51
C VAL A 782 24.57 18.52 0.95
N ALA A 783 23.54 19.26 1.39
CA ALA A 783 23.46 19.75 2.77
C ALA A 783 23.33 18.62 3.80
N SER A 784 22.72 17.50 3.41
CA SER A 784 22.51 16.31 4.21
C SER A 784 22.75 15.07 3.38
N VAL A 785 23.49 14.10 3.92
CA VAL A 785 23.64 12.77 3.30
C VAL A 785 22.33 11.99 3.26
N MET A 786 21.28 12.46 3.94
CA MET A 786 19.93 11.90 3.91
C MET A 786 19.15 12.28 2.63
N GLU A 787 19.79 12.99 1.70
CA GLU A 787 19.34 13.18 0.31
C GLU A 787 19.51 11.88 -0.49
N TYR A 788 18.73 11.73 -1.55
CA TYR A 788 19.06 10.75 -2.60
C TYR A 788 19.82 11.48 -3.71
N ASP A 789 21.10 11.76 -3.47
CA ASP A 789 21.89 12.51 -4.43
C ASP A 789 22.27 11.64 -5.65
N PRO A 790 22.26 12.20 -6.86
CA PRO A 790 22.79 11.52 -8.03
C PRO A 790 24.33 11.53 -7.95
N PHE A 791 24.99 10.78 -8.85
CA PHE A 791 26.42 11.04 -9.08
C PHE A 791 26.61 12.51 -9.45
N ASN A 792 27.67 13.14 -8.95
CA ASN A 792 27.98 14.52 -9.25
C ASN A 792 28.36 14.67 -10.73
N GLN A 793 27.38 15.01 -11.55
CA GLN A 793 27.56 15.14 -12.98
C GLN A 793 28.50 16.29 -13.36
N MET A 794 28.71 17.26 -12.46
CA MET A 794 29.69 18.34 -12.67
C MET A 794 31.12 17.81 -12.71
N ALA A 795 31.38 16.63 -12.15
CA ALA A 795 32.67 15.96 -12.24
C ALA A 795 33.04 15.55 -13.67
N LEU A 796 32.10 15.57 -14.62
CA LEU A 796 32.39 15.39 -16.04
C LEU A 796 32.90 16.68 -16.72
N HIS A 797 32.82 17.81 -16.04
CA HIS A 797 33.09 19.15 -16.59
C HIS A 797 34.24 19.86 -15.88
N ALA A 798 34.95 19.18 -14.97
CA ALA A 798 36.09 19.73 -14.25
C ALA A 798 37.08 18.63 -13.83
N PRO A 799 38.39 18.94 -13.77
CA PRO A 799 39.38 18.04 -13.19
C PRO A 799 39.30 18.06 -11.65
N ASN A 800 39.77 16.97 -11.03
CA ASN A 800 40.02 16.84 -9.59
C ASN A 800 38.82 17.07 -8.67
N THR A 801 37.63 16.65 -9.09
CA THR A 801 36.43 16.66 -8.24
C THR A 801 35.84 15.24 -8.09
N TYR A 802 34.86 15.09 -7.20
CA TYR A 802 34.33 13.81 -6.76
C TYR A 802 33.05 13.45 -7.52
N TYR A 803 32.90 12.19 -7.90
CA TYR A 803 31.67 11.65 -8.51
C TYR A 803 30.59 11.30 -7.49
N TRP A 804 30.95 11.09 -6.24
CA TRP A 804 30.04 10.76 -5.13
C TRP A 804 30.30 11.66 -3.93
N ASN A 805 29.29 11.84 -3.09
CA ASN A 805 29.42 12.67 -1.91
C ASN A 805 30.49 12.13 -0.94
N PRO A 806 31.58 12.86 -0.66
CA PRO A 806 32.67 12.32 0.14
C PRO A 806 32.52 12.51 1.66
N THR A 807 31.58 13.34 2.13
CA THR A 807 31.46 13.73 3.55
C THR A 807 30.04 14.18 3.92
N ILE A 808 29.72 14.19 5.22
CA ILE A 808 28.49 14.78 5.77
C ILE A 808 28.41 16.31 5.58
N GLY A 809 27.20 16.83 5.42
CA GLY A 809 26.91 18.23 5.13
C GLY A 809 26.43 19.06 6.33
N PRO A 810 26.27 20.39 6.19
CA PRO A 810 25.86 21.31 7.26
C PRO A 810 24.56 20.94 7.99
N TYR A 811 23.55 20.41 7.28
CA TYR A 811 22.31 19.95 7.89
C TYR A 811 22.58 18.79 8.84
N ASP A 812 23.45 17.85 8.46
CA ASP A 812 23.78 16.68 9.29
C ASP A 812 24.40 17.10 10.62
N TYR A 813 25.33 18.06 10.61
CA TYR A 813 25.90 18.64 11.84
C TYR A 813 24.81 19.25 12.74
N TRP A 814 23.87 19.99 12.16
CA TRP A 814 22.78 20.63 12.90
C TRP A 814 21.74 19.63 13.43
N ALA A 815 21.41 18.60 12.64
CA ALA A 815 20.49 17.55 13.06
C ALA A 815 21.10 16.74 14.22
N ILE A 816 22.40 16.44 14.19
CA ILE A 816 23.10 15.81 15.32
C ILE A 816 23.16 16.72 16.54
N GLU A 817 23.34 18.03 16.36
CA GLU A 817 23.19 19.00 17.44
C GLU A 817 21.80 18.91 18.08
N TYR A 818 20.74 18.93 17.27
CA TYR A 818 19.37 18.81 17.75
C TYR A 818 19.09 17.49 18.47
N GLY A 819 19.65 16.36 18.00
CA GLY A 819 19.37 15.04 18.58
C GLY A 819 20.23 14.67 19.79
N TYR A 820 21.50 15.11 19.80
CA TYR A 820 22.53 14.55 20.69
C TYR A 820 23.24 15.56 21.58
N ARG A 821 23.05 16.87 21.37
CA ARG A 821 23.64 17.88 22.28
C ARG A 821 23.13 17.66 23.71
N ILE A 822 24.06 17.57 24.66
CA ILE A 822 23.79 17.41 26.09
C ILE A 822 23.66 18.80 26.72
N PHE A 823 22.59 19.04 27.47
CA PHE A 823 22.33 20.30 28.18
C PHE A 823 22.44 20.12 29.70
N PRO A 824 22.94 21.13 30.42
CA PRO A 824 23.06 21.05 31.88
C PRO A 824 21.68 21.09 32.56
N ASN A 825 21.56 20.37 33.68
CA ASN A 825 20.38 20.38 34.59
C ASN A 825 19.06 19.87 33.99
N VAL A 826 19.09 19.08 32.92
CA VAL A 826 17.92 18.43 32.34
C VAL A 826 17.54 17.17 33.11
N ARG A 827 16.27 17.01 33.48
CA ARG A 827 15.74 15.81 34.15
C ARG A 827 14.51 15.22 33.47
N THR A 828 13.80 16.03 32.69
CA THR A 828 12.57 15.67 31.98
C THR A 828 12.64 16.11 30.51
N PRO A 829 11.86 15.49 29.61
CA PRO A 829 11.77 15.94 28.22
C PRO A 829 11.40 17.42 28.08
N GLU A 830 10.57 17.93 28.99
CA GLU A 830 10.13 19.32 29.03
C GLU A 830 11.27 20.31 29.34
N ASP A 831 12.27 19.91 30.13
CA ASP A 831 13.41 20.76 30.49
C ASP A 831 14.29 21.09 29.28
N GLU A 832 14.35 20.20 28.27
CA GLU A 832 15.12 20.43 27.03
C GLU A 832 14.43 21.40 26.07
N ARG A 833 13.11 21.55 26.18
CA ARG A 833 12.28 22.20 25.17
C ARG A 833 12.77 23.61 24.77
N PRO A 834 13.17 24.52 25.68
CA PRO A 834 13.66 25.84 25.27
C PRO A 834 14.91 25.77 24.39
N TYR A 835 15.85 24.86 24.71
CA TYR A 835 17.07 24.68 23.93
C TYR A 835 16.79 24.05 22.57
N LEU A 836 15.86 23.09 22.51
CA LEU A 836 15.48 22.43 21.26
C LEU A 836 14.77 23.40 20.30
N LEU A 837 13.90 24.28 20.82
CA LEU A 837 13.25 25.31 20.01
C LEU A 837 14.26 26.33 19.46
N GLU A 838 15.27 26.68 20.24
CA GLU A 838 16.37 27.55 19.84
C GLU A 838 17.20 26.96 18.69
N ILE A 839 17.43 25.65 18.71
CA ILE A 839 18.11 24.94 17.61
C ILE A 839 17.18 24.83 16.40
N ALA A 840 15.94 24.37 16.59
CA ALA A 840 14.98 24.07 15.51
C ALA A 840 14.53 25.32 14.72
N ARG A 841 14.48 26.51 15.35
CA ARG A 841 14.11 27.76 14.66
C ARG A 841 15.12 28.19 13.59
N ARG A 842 16.29 27.55 13.51
CA ARG A 842 17.30 27.78 12.46
C ARG A 842 16.97 27.10 11.12
N ASN A 843 15.90 26.32 11.02
CA ASN A 843 15.47 25.65 9.78
C ASN A 843 15.28 26.59 8.57
N THR A 844 15.12 27.89 8.81
CA THR A 844 15.01 28.91 7.76
C THR A 844 16.36 29.31 7.14
N GLU A 845 17.48 28.88 7.73
CA GLU A 845 18.79 28.96 7.10
C GLU A 845 18.80 28.03 5.87
N PRO A 846 19.22 28.49 4.67
CA PRO A 846 19.09 27.71 3.44
C PRO A 846 19.73 26.31 3.48
N GLU A 847 20.83 26.15 4.21
CA GLU A 847 21.54 24.88 4.34
C GLU A 847 20.93 23.95 5.40
N LEU A 848 19.93 24.43 6.17
CA LEU A 848 19.24 23.69 7.23
C LEU A 848 17.78 23.37 6.88
N ALA A 849 17.37 23.66 5.64
CA ALA A 849 16.04 23.35 5.16
C ALA A 849 15.76 21.84 5.25
N TYR A 850 14.51 21.49 5.56
CA TYR A 850 14.07 20.10 5.73
C TYR A 850 12.74 19.86 5.03
N GLU A 851 12.73 18.92 4.10
CA GLU A 851 11.53 18.31 3.55
C GLU A 851 11.78 16.83 3.23
N THR A 852 10.81 15.97 3.51
CA THR A 852 11.02 14.53 3.57
C THR A 852 9.96 13.76 2.77
N ASP A 853 9.87 12.45 2.99
CA ASP A 853 9.11 11.48 2.20
C ASP A 853 7.68 11.89 1.82
N GLU A 854 6.96 12.63 2.67
CA GLU A 854 5.56 13.00 2.41
C GLU A 854 5.36 13.89 1.17
N TYR A 855 6.41 14.60 0.75
CA TYR A 855 6.36 15.55 -0.35
C TYR A 855 7.31 15.24 -1.51
N ALA A 856 8.15 14.22 -1.35
CA ALA A 856 9.13 13.81 -2.33
C ALA A 856 8.49 13.53 -3.71
N ASP A 857 9.06 14.11 -4.77
CA ASP A 857 8.67 13.91 -6.17
C ASP A 857 7.23 14.30 -6.51
N ARG A 858 6.59 15.15 -5.70
CA ARG A 858 5.23 15.61 -5.95
C ARG A 858 5.24 16.90 -6.78
N PHE A 859 4.69 17.98 -6.24
CA PHE A 859 4.48 19.25 -6.93
C PHE A 859 5.51 20.32 -6.56
N ASP A 860 6.32 20.12 -5.51
CA ASP A 860 7.43 21.01 -5.20
C ASP A 860 8.67 20.56 -6.00
N PRO A 861 9.14 21.34 -6.98
CA PRO A 861 10.31 20.97 -7.76
C PRO A 861 11.63 21.05 -6.97
N TYR A 862 11.60 21.45 -5.70
CA TYR A 862 12.76 21.46 -4.79
C TYR A 862 12.78 20.32 -3.79
N VAL A 863 11.75 19.47 -3.76
CA VAL A 863 11.68 18.28 -2.90
C VAL A 863 11.60 17.08 -3.83
N THR A 864 12.70 16.80 -4.55
CA THR A 864 12.73 15.74 -5.55
C THR A 864 13.97 14.90 -5.38
N ARG A 865 13.83 13.61 -5.67
CA ARG A 865 14.98 12.71 -5.56
C ARG A 865 15.87 12.88 -6.78
N PHE A 866 17.17 12.81 -6.51
CA PHE A 866 18.23 12.74 -7.50
C PHE A 866 18.35 13.94 -8.44
N ASP A 867 18.09 15.13 -7.89
CA ASP A 867 18.59 16.39 -8.43
C ASP A 867 19.87 16.81 -7.69
N LEU A 868 20.56 17.80 -8.23
CA LEU A 868 21.75 18.37 -7.60
C LEU A 868 21.83 19.86 -7.90
N GLY A 869 22.25 20.67 -6.95
CA GLY A 869 22.51 22.08 -7.17
C GLY A 869 21.44 23.02 -6.63
N LYS A 870 21.88 24.23 -6.27
CA LYS A 870 21.08 25.29 -5.63
C LYS A 870 19.80 25.64 -6.38
N GLU A 871 19.89 25.62 -7.71
CA GLU A 871 18.76 25.75 -8.63
C GLU A 871 18.64 24.45 -9.46
N PRO A 872 17.84 23.47 -9.01
CA PRO A 872 17.67 22.19 -9.70
C PRO A 872 17.27 22.30 -11.19
N LEU A 873 16.64 23.40 -11.59
CA LEU A 873 16.32 23.69 -12.99
C LEU A 873 17.57 23.76 -13.88
N GLU A 874 18.67 24.31 -13.37
CA GLU A 874 19.96 24.37 -14.08
C GLU A 874 20.58 22.98 -14.23
N TYR A 875 20.43 22.15 -13.20
CA TYR A 875 20.92 20.76 -13.24
C TYR A 875 20.18 19.93 -14.27
N TRP A 876 18.85 19.99 -14.31
CA TRP A 876 18.08 19.24 -15.30
C TRP A 876 18.35 19.72 -16.74
N GLU A 877 18.65 21.01 -16.94
CA GLU A 877 19.15 21.51 -18.22
C GLU A 877 20.50 20.87 -18.59
N LEU A 878 21.46 20.82 -17.67
CA LEU A 878 22.73 20.14 -17.91
C LEU A 878 22.55 18.64 -18.17
N VAL A 879 21.67 17.96 -17.43
CA VAL A 879 21.35 16.54 -17.64
C VAL A 879 20.89 16.33 -19.08
N MET A 880 20.00 17.19 -19.60
CA MET A 880 19.56 17.11 -21.00
C MET A 880 20.71 17.34 -21.99
N GLN A 881 21.56 18.35 -21.74
CA GLN A 881 22.72 18.66 -22.60
C GLN A 881 23.72 17.50 -22.68
N ASP A 882 24.12 16.96 -21.53
CA ASP A 882 25.07 15.86 -21.45
C ASP A 882 24.48 14.55 -21.98
N THR A 883 23.20 14.28 -21.74
CA THR A 883 22.50 13.11 -22.28
C THR A 883 22.43 13.19 -23.81
N HIS A 884 22.22 14.40 -24.36
CA HIS A 884 22.22 14.63 -25.81
C HIS A 884 23.61 14.41 -26.43
N GLU A 885 24.67 14.87 -25.76
CA GLU A 885 26.05 14.60 -26.18
C GLU A 885 26.37 13.11 -26.09
N LEU A 886 25.96 12.44 -25.00
CA LEU A 886 26.16 11.01 -24.79
C LEU A 886 25.59 10.20 -25.95
N LEU A 887 24.37 10.48 -26.42
CA LEU A 887 23.76 9.82 -27.58
C LEU A 887 24.58 9.97 -28.87
N ARG A 888 25.28 11.09 -29.04
CA ARG A 888 26.12 11.35 -30.23
C ARG A 888 27.47 10.65 -30.16
N VAL A 889 28.04 10.49 -28.97
CA VAL A 889 29.33 9.81 -28.79
C VAL A 889 29.21 8.31 -28.56
N LEU A 890 28.05 7.84 -28.10
CA LEU A 890 27.76 6.42 -27.90
C LEU A 890 28.17 5.50 -29.07
N PRO A 891 28.08 5.91 -30.36
CA PRO A 891 28.49 5.07 -31.49
C PRO A 891 29.99 4.77 -31.56
N SER A 892 30.83 5.50 -30.82
CA SER A 892 32.27 5.23 -30.67
C SER A 892 32.54 3.99 -29.80
N ARG A 893 31.59 3.62 -28.93
CA ARG A 893 31.57 2.38 -28.15
C ARG A 893 30.91 1.28 -28.99
N VAL A 894 31.55 0.89 -30.08
CA VAL A 894 31.12 -0.28 -30.87
C VAL A 894 31.48 -1.55 -30.06
N PRO A 895 30.58 -2.54 -29.93
CA PRO A 895 30.92 -3.81 -29.30
C PRO A 895 32.22 -4.39 -29.90
N ALA A 896 33.11 -4.89 -29.06
CA ALA A 896 34.35 -5.52 -29.51
C ALA A 896 34.06 -6.79 -30.34
N ALA A 897 35.07 -7.31 -31.03
CA ALA A 897 34.93 -8.56 -31.77
C ALA A 897 34.49 -9.70 -30.82
N GLY A 898 33.33 -10.30 -31.09
CA GLY A 898 32.72 -11.34 -30.25
C GLY A 898 31.68 -10.85 -29.25
N GLU A 899 31.45 -9.53 -29.14
CA GLU A 899 30.40 -8.95 -28.29
C GLU A 899 29.08 -8.72 -29.04
N SER A 900 27.98 -8.67 -28.29
CA SER A 900 26.63 -8.52 -28.85
C SER A 900 26.27 -7.06 -29.15
N TYR A 901 25.60 -6.81 -30.27
CA TYR A 901 24.95 -5.51 -30.56
C TYR A 901 23.83 -5.18 -29.56
N TYR A 902 23.31 -6.16 -28.81
CA TYR A 902 22.32 -5.91 -27.79
C TYR A 902 22.82 -4.92 -26.75
N ASP A 903 24.11 -4.92 -26.40
CA ASP A 903 24.69 -3.97 -25.44
C ASP A 903 24.59 -2.52 -25.93
N PHE A 904 24.64 -2.29 -27.24
CA PHE A 904 24.37 -0.98 -27.81
C PHE A 904 22.90 -0.57 -27.68
N THR A 905 21.96 -1.47 -28.04
CA THR A 905 20.49 -1.25 -27.87
C THR A 905 20.18 -0.78 -26.46
N ARG A 906 20.72 -1.57 -25.55
CA ARG A 906 20.83 -1.35 -24.15
C ARG A 906 21.30 0.11 -23.89
N TYR A 907 22.56 0.48 -24.09
CA TYR A 907 23.06 1.82 -23.72
C TYR A 907 22.21 2.96 -24.32
N PHE A 908 21.72 2.78 -25.54
CA PHE A 908 20.85 3.73 -26.23
C PHE A 908 19.56 3.99 -25.46
N PHE A 909 18.81 2.96 -25.07
CA PHE A 909 17.55 3.12 -24.32
C PHE A 909 17.78 3.57 -22.87
N ALA A 910 18.89 3.22 -22.25
CA ALA A 910 19.26 3.74 -20.93
C ALA A 910 19.44 5.26 -20.95
N THR A 911 20.08 5.75 -22.00
CA THR A 911 20.29 7.19 -22.21
C THR A 911 18.97 7.90 -22.47
N LEU A 912 18.03 7.28 -23.20
CA LEU A 912 16.67 7.81 -23.36
C LEU A 912 15.87 7.86 -22.04
N ALA A 913 16.10 6.95 -21.10
CA ALA A 913 15.45 7.00 -19.78
C ALA A 913 15.80 8.29 -19.01
N SER A 914 17.00 8.85 -19.22
CA SER A 914 17.40 10.12 -18.62
C SER A 914 16.65 11.32 -19.20
N PHE A 915 16.31 11.30 -20.50
CA PHE A 915 15.40 12.29 -21.07
C PHE A 915 14.01 12.21 -20.44
N SER A 916 13.46 11.01 -20.28
CA SER A 916 12.15 10.84 -19.63
C SER A 916 12.15 11.36 -18.20
N ARG A 917 13.20 11.08 -17.42
CA ARG A 917 13.35 11.60 -16.05
C ARG A 917 13.44 13.13 -16.04
N ALA A 918 14.29 13.72 -16.89
CA ALA A 918 14.42 15.16 -16.97
C ALA A 918 13.10 15.82 -17.39
N ALA A 919 12.36 15.24 -18.34
CA ALA A 919 11.05 15.73 -18.76
C ALA A 919 10.01 15.68 -17.63
N VAL A 920 9.98 14.60 -16.84
CA VAL A 920 9.15 14.50 -15.62
C VAL A 920 9.50 15.63 -14.65
N GLN A 921 10.79 15.85 -14.41
CA GLN A 921 11.26 16.85 -13.44
C GLN A 921 10.97 18.29 -13.89
N LEU A 922 11.24 18.63 -15.15
CA LEU A 922 10.88 19.94 -15.69
C LEU A 922 9.37 20.19 -15.65
N SER A 923 8.54 19.17 -15.89
CA SER A 923 7.08 19.32 -15.85
C SER A 923 6.54 19.73 -14.47
N ARG A 924 7.25 19.41 -13.37
CA ARG A 924 6.85 19.77 -11.99
C ARG A 924 6.90 21.26 -11.69
N TYR A 925 7.70 22.01 -12.44
CA TYR A 925 7.76 23.46 -12.28
C TYR A 925 6.42 24.11 -12.67
N ILE A 926 5.67 23.53 -13.61
CA ILE A 926 4.40 24.09 -14.08
C ILE A 926 3.32 23.87 -13.03
N GLY A 927 2.78 24.97 -12.50
CA GLY A 927 1.86 24.92 -11.37
C GLY A 927 2.52 24.39 -10.08
N GLY A 928 3.85 24.42 -9.97
CA GLY A 928 4.56 23.97 -8.78
C GLY A 928 4.37 24.90 -7.58
N LEU A 929 4.57 24.37 -6.38
CA LEU A 929 4.51 25.11 -5.10
C LEU A 929 5.71 24.74 -4.24
N HIS A 930 6.37 25.73 -3.66
CA HIS A 930 7.34 25.54 -2.60
C HIS A 930 6.62 25.35 -1.27
N ILE A 931 6.97 24.29 -0.55
CA ILE A 931 6.49 24.03 0.81
C ILE A 931 7.61 24.26 1.82
N ARG A 932 7.23 24.69 3.03
CA ARG A 932 8.17 24.94 4.12
C ARG A 932 7.57 24.59 5.47
N ARG A 933 8.40 24.03 6.35
CA ARG A 933 8.04 23.66 7.73
C ARG A 933 8.30 24.74 8.78
N ASN A 934 8.75 25.93 8.38
CA ASN A 934 9.04 27.02 9.32
C ASN A 934 7.78 27.46 10.09
N PHE A 935 7.96 27.83 11.35
CA PHE A 935 6.88 28.37 12.18
C PHE A 935 6.85 29.90 12.08
N ALA A 936 5.71 30.51 12.42
CA ALA A 936 5.51 31.96 12.30
C ALA A 936 6.50 32.78 13.16
N SER A 937 6.99 32.22 14.26
CA SER A 937 7.97 32.86 15.15
C SER A 937 9.43 32.64 14.73
N ASP A 938 9.68 31.89 13.67
CA ASP A 938 11.06 31.58 13.27
C ASP A 938 11.71 32.80 12.60
N PRO A 939 13.01 33.06 12.85
CA PRO A 939 13.72 34.12 12.16
C PRO A 939 13.65 33.94 10.64
N ASN A 940 13.35 35.00 9.90
CA ASN A 940 13.23 34.95 8.43
C ASN A 940 12.21 33.92 7.90
N ALA A 941 11.19 33.58 8.71
CA ALA A 941 10.09 32.72 8.28
C ALA A 941 9.49 33.19 6.95
N LEU A 942 9.38 32.26 6.00
CA LEU A 942 8.77 32.49 4.70
C LEU A 942 7.33 31.92 4.69
N PRO A 943 6.50 32.29 3.69
CA PRO A 943 5.20 31.66 3.52
C PRO A 943 5.34 30.12 3.47
N PRO A 944 4.54 29.36 4.25
CA PRO A 944 4.58 27.90 4.26
C PRO A 944 4.25 27.24 2.92
N SER A 945 3.57 27.98 2.04
CA SER A 945 3.31 27.59 0.66
C SER A 945 3.47 28.81 -0.25
N GLU A 946 4.28 28.68 -1.30
CA GLU A 946 4.57 29.75 -2.24
C GLU A 946 4.62 29.21 -3.69
N PRO A 947 3.88 29.79 -4.65
CA PRO A 947 4.01 29.41 -6.06
C PRO A 947 5.43 29.56 -6.59
N VAL A 948 5.86 28.59 -7.41
CA VAL A 948 7.09 28.73 -8.21
C VAL A 948 6.99 29.98 -9.06
N SER A 949 8.05 30.80 -9.10
CA SER A 949 8.03 32.08 -9.83
C SER A 949 7.72 31.90 -11.31
N ALA A 950 6.99 32.85 -11.91
CA ALA A 950 6.61 32.77 -13.32
C ALA A 950 7.82 32.66 -14.27
N GLU A 951 8.93 33.31 -13.93
CA GLU A 951 10.21 33.19 -14.64
C GLU A 951 10.70 31.73 -14.71
N LYS A 952 10.70 31.02 -13.57
CA LYS A 952 11.14 29.62 -13.50
C LYS A 952 10.19 28.70 -14.25
N GLN A 953 8.88 28.94 -14.16
CA GLN A 953 7.87 28.18 -14.93
C GLN A 953 8.07 28.36 -16.44
N ARG A 954 8.25 29.60 -16.91
CA ARG A 954 8.53 29.92 -18.32
C ARG A 954 9.83 29.28 -18.82
N ARG A 955 10.89 29.33 -18.00
CA ARG A 955 12.16 28.69 -18.34
C ARG A 955 12.01 27.18 -18.45
N ALA A 956 11.35 26.52 -17.49
CA ALA A 956 11.09 25.08 -17.54
C ALA A 956 10.26 24.69 -18.77
N LEU A 957 9.20 25.45 -19.08
CA LEU A 957 8.40 25.22 -20.29
C LEU A 957 9.22 25.38 -21.57
N ARG A 958 10.10 26.38 -21.64
CA ARG A 958 11.02 26.57 -22.77
C ARG A 958 11.97 25.38 -22.94
N LEU A 959 12.56 24.89 -21.85
CA LEU A 959 13.43 23.72 -21.91
C LEU A 959 12.69 22.47 -22.41
N ILE A 960 11.44 22.25 -21.97
CA ILE A 960 10.60 21.17 -22.51
C ILE A 960 10.33 21.39 -24.02
N VAL A 961 10.01 22.62 -24.42
CA VAL A 961 9.80 22.95 -25.83
C VAL A 961 11.05 22.65 -26.65
N ASP A 962 12.23 23.04 -26.19
CA ASP A 962 13.48 22.91 -26.94
C ASP A 962 14.01 21.47 -27.00
N TYR A 963 13.97 20.74 -25.87
CA TYR A 963 14.59 19.42 -25.75
C TYR A 963 13.62 18.25 -25.94
N ILE A 964 12.31 18.47 -25.83
CA ILE A 964 11.30 17.39 -25.95
C ILE A 964 10.38 17.62 -27.14
N PHE A 965 9.81 18.83 -27.29
CA PHE A 965 8.78 19.06 -28.32
C PHE A 965 9.33 19.54 -29.66
N ALA A 966 10.49 20.19 -29.71
CA ALA A 966 11.04 20.74 -30.94
C ALA A 966 11.19 19.67 -32.03
N GLU A 967 11.03 20.08 -33.30
CA GLU A 967 11.20 19.18 -34.45
C GLU A 967 12.54 18.44 -34.44
N LYS A 968 13.60 19.10 -33.94
CA LYS A 968 14.96 18.57 -33.86
C LYS A 968 15.37 18.06 -32.48
N ALA A 969 14.43 17.95 -31.53
CA ALA A 969 14.69 17.44 -30.18
C ALA A 969 15.40 16.07 -30.20
N PHE A 970 15.03 15.21 -31.15
CA PHE A 970 15.59 13.86 -31.32
C PHE A 970 16.26 13.66 -32.69
N ASP A 971 17.03 14.65 -33.16
CA ASP A 971 17.77 14.58 -34.43
C ASP A 971 19.04 13.72 -34.29
N LEU A 972 18.86 12.39 -34.25
CA LEU A 972 19.93 11.40 -34.14
C LEU A 972 20.28 10.80 -35.51
N PRO A 973 21.56 10.46 -35.78
CA PRO A 973 21.94 9.83 -37.03
C PRO A 973 21.17 8.51 -37.27
N LYS A 974 20.45 8.42 -38.40
CA LYS A 974 19.59 7.26 -38.69
C LYS A 974 20.31 5.91 -38.72
N GLY A 975 21.62 5.91 -39.03
CA GLY A 975 22.46 4.71 -39.01
C GLY A 975 22.59 4.08 -37.61
N LEU A 976 22.27 4.80 -36.53
CA LEU A 976 22.24 4.26 -35.17
C LEU A 976 21.13 3.24 -34.97
N TYR A 977 19.97 3.48 -35.59
CA TYR A 977 18.82 2.60 -35.44
C TYR A 977 19.07 1.21 -36.04
N LEU A 978 19.96 1.12 -37.04
CA LEU A 978 20.38 -0.16 -37.64
C LEU A 978 21.30 -0.99 -36.72
N ARG A 979 21.83 -0.39 -35.66
CA ARG A 979 22.68 -1.08 -34.67
C ARG A 979 21.87 -1.61 -33.48
N LEU A 980 20.57 -1.32 -33.43
CA LEU A 980 19.68 -1.85 -32.42
C LEU A 980 19.38 -3.31 -32.76
N ALA A 981 19.70 -4.21 -31.84
CA ALA A 981 19.47 -5.64 -31.94
C ALA A 981 18.63 -6.17 -30.76
N PRO A 982 17.85 -7.25 -30.95
CA PRO A 982 17.17 -7.94 -29.86
C PRO A 982 18.16 -8.64 -28.93
N ASN A 983 17.70 -9.04 -27.74
CA ASN A 983 18.48 -9.85 -26.82
C ASN A 983 18.79 -11.23 -27.44
N PRO A 984 20.07 -11.58 -27.71
CA PRO A 984 20.43 -12.85 -28.33
C PRO A 984 20.28 -14.07 -27.41
N TYR A 985 20.06 -13.85 -26.10
CA TYR A 985 19.98 -14.91 -25.10
C TYR A 985 18.54 -15.34 -24.74
N GLY A 986 17.51 -14.75 -25.38
CA GLY A 986 16.09 -15.09 -25.18
C GLY A 986 15.42 -14.49 -23.93
N PHE A 987 14.07 -14.48 -23.94
CA PHE A 987 13.10 -13.91 -22.96
C PHE A 987 13.12 -12.38 -22.70
N GLY A 988 11.90 -11.80 -22.73
CA GLY A 988 11.41 -10.60 -22.04
C GLY A 988 12.36 -9.41 -21.85
N GLY A 989 12.46 -8.53 -22.84
CA GLY A 989 12.93 -7.15 -22.70
C GLY A 989 11.75 -6.17 -22.68
N ALA A 990 11.83 -5.04 -21.96
CA ALA A 990 10.85 -3.94 -22.12
C ALA A 990 11.00 -3.21 -23.48
N VAL A 991 12.10 -3.47 -24.19
CA VAL A 991 12.31 -3.06 -25.59
C VAL A 991 11.88 -4.21 -26.51
N PRO A 992 10.88 -3.99 -27.38
CA PRO A 992 10.48 -4.95 -28.41
C PRO A 992 11.65 -5.33 -29.34
N PRO A 993 11.65 -6.55 -29.94
CA PRO A 993 12.73 -7.01 -30.82
C PRO A 993 13.00 -6.12 -32.05
N ASP A 994 11.96 -5.44 -32.53
CA ASP A 994 12.01 -4.49 -33.64
C ASP A 994 12.41 -3.07 -33.21
N ALA A 995 12.61 -2.84 -31.90
CA ALA A 995 13.06 -1.60 -31.28
C ALA A 995 12.40 -0.34 -31.90
N PRO A 996 11.08 -0.14 -31.70
CA PRO A 996 10.31 0.92 -32.37
C PRO A 996 10.67 2.32 -31.85
N VAL A 997 11.84 2.84 -32.22
CA VAL A 997 12.43 4.08 -31.69
C VAL A 997 11.47 5.26 -31.81
N ARG A 998 10.84 5.43 -32.99
CA ARG A 998 9.88 6.51 -33.22
C ARG A 998 8.75 6.51 -32.17
N ASP A 999 8.27 5.33 -31.81
CA ASP A 999 7.13 5.19 -30.91
C ASP A 999 7.55 5.44 -29.45
N PHE A 1000 8.77 5.06 -29.06
CA PHE A 1000 9.36 5.46 -27.78
C PHE A 1000 9.54 6.98 -27.67
N LEU A 1001 10.14 7.61 -28.69
CA LEU A 1001 10.30 9.07 -28.74
C LEU A 1001 8.95 9.78 -28.69
N SER A 1002 7.95 9.27 -29.42
CA SER A 1002 6.60 9.79 -29.38
C SER A 1002 5.97 9.63 -28.00
N SER A 1003 6.16 8.50 -27.33
CA SER A 1003 5.67 8.30 -25.96
C SER A 1003 6.27 9.29 -24.97
N ILE A 1004 7.57 9.60 -25.04
CA ILE A 1004 8.18 10.63 -24.19
C ILE A 1004 7.47 11.98 -24.39
N GLN A 1005 7.24 12.39 -25.65
CA GLN A 1005 6.55 13.64 -25.95
C GLN A 1005 5.09 13.62 -25.44
N ARG A 1006 4.35 12.55 -25.69
CA ARG A 1006 2.94 12.41 -25.27
C ARG A 1006 2.79 12.40 -23.75
N SER A 1007 3.62 11.63 -23.05
CA SER A 1007 3.58 11.56 -21.58
C SER A 1007 3.98 12.89 -20.93
N THR A 1008 4.95 13.61 -21.50
CA THR A 1008 5.31 14.96 -21.05
C THR A 1008 4.13 15.93 -21.22
N LEU A 1009 3.50 15.93 -22.40
CA LEU A 1009 2.34 16.75 -22.68
C LEU A 1009 1.16 16.43 -21.74
N ALA A 1010 0.89 15.14 -21.52
CA ALA A 1010 -0.17 14.69 -20.63
C ALA A 1010 0.03 15.19 -19.19
N ARG A 1011 1.27 15.27 -18.70
CA ARG A 1011 1.60 15.82 -17.38
C ARG A 1011 1.40 17.33 -17.30
N LEU A 1012 1.82 18.06 -18.33
CA LEU A 1012 1.64 19.51 -18.41
C LEU A 1012 0.16 19.91 -18.45
N MET A 1013 -0.65 19.11 -19.14
CA MET A 1013 -2.08 19.35 -19.34
C MET A 1013 -2.96 18.52 -18.39
N SER A 1014 -2.39 17.93 -17.34
CA SER A 1014 -3.15 17.09 -16.42
C SER A 1014 -4.11 17.94 -15.59
N PRO A 1015 -5.27 17.39 -15.18
CA PRO A 1015 -6.24 18.10 -14.33
C PRO A 1015 -5.62 18.70 -13.07
N ASP A 1016 -4.71 17.98 -12.42
CA ASP A 1016 -4.05 18.45 -11.20
C ASP A 1016 -3.08 19.60 -11.48
N THR A 1017 -2.29 19.53 -12.56
CA THR A 1017 -1.41 20.61 -12.97
C THR A 1017 -2.21 21.86 -13.31
N LEU A 1018 -3.26 21.73 -14.13
CA LEU A 1018 -4.12 22.84 -14.53
C LEU A 1018 -4.84 23.46 -13.32
N ARG A 1019 -5.35 22.64 -12.40
CA ARG A 1019 -5.96 23.12 -11.15
C ARG A 1019 -4.95 23.89 -10.30
N ARG A 1020 -3.70 23.44 -10.20
CA ARG A 1020 -2.66 24.18 -9.49
C ARG A 1020 -2.31 25.50 -10.18
N VAL A 1021 -2.19 25.52 -11.51
CA VAL A 1021 -1.97 26.78 -12.27
C VAL A 1021 -3.09 27.77 -11.99
N ALA A 1022 -4.37 27.35 -12.08
CA ALA A 1022 -5.51 28.21 -11.76
C ALA A 1022 -5.48 28.73 -10.32
N ASN A 1023 -5.17 27.86 -9.35
CA ASN A 1023 -5.07 28.27 -7.94
C ASN A 1023 -3.90 29.22 -7.68
N ASN A 1024 -2.77 29.01 -8.34
CA ASN A 1024 -1.61 29.89 -8.22
C ASN A 1024 -1.89 31.26 -8.83
N GLU A 1025 -2.61 31.30 -9.96
CA GLU A 1025 -3.07 32.53 -10.59
C GLU A 1025 -4.04 33.30 -9.68
N PHE A 1026 -4.99 32.61 -9.04
CA PHE A 1026 -5.90 33.22 -8.06
C PHE A 1026 -5.18 33.80 -6.83
N LYS A 1027 -4.09 33.15 -6.38
CA LYS A 1027 -3.29 33.58 -5.22
C LYS A 1027 -2.23 34.63 -5.56
N ALA A 1028 -2.08 35.01 -6.82
CA ALA A 1028 -1.00 35.88 -7.25
C ALA A 1028 -1.09 37.28 -6.64
N VAL A 1029 0.01 37.72 -6.00
CA VAL A 1029 0.13 39.08 -5.45
C VAL A 1029 0.41 40.12 -6.54
N ASP A 1030 1.21 39.77 -7.56
CA ASP A 1030 1.42 40.60 -8.77
C ASP A 1030 0.91 39.86 -10.03
N PRO A 1031 -0.31 40.17 -10.50
CA PRO A 1031 -0.87 39.56 -11.70
C PRO A 1031 0.01 39.75 -12.95
N ARG A 1032 0.85 40.79 -13.02
CA ARG A 1032 1.71 41.06 -14.18
C ARG A 1032 2.91 40.12 -14.26
N ASN A 1033 3.28 39.50 -13.15
CA ASN A 1033 4.40 38.56 -13.06
C ASN A 1033 3.95 37.14 -12.67
N THR A 1034 2.76 36.76 -13.14
CA THR A 1034 2.15 35.46 -12.89
C THR A 1034 2.20 34.60 -14.15
N PHE A 1035 2.46 33.30 -13.99
CA PHE A 1035 2.34 32.34 -15.08
C PHE A 1035 0.88 31.89 -15.16
N THR A 1036 0.23 32.12 -16.30
CA THR A 1036 -1.21 31.92 -16.44
C THR A 1036 -1.54 30.65 -17.22
N MET A 1037 -2.77 30.17 -17.05
CA MET A 1037 -3.24 29.02 -17.84
C MET A 1037 -3.30 29.36 -19.34
N ALA A 1038 -3.67 30.60 -19.69
CA ALA A 1038 -3.68 31.06 -21.07
C ALA A 1038 -2.27 31.02 -21.70
N GLU A 1039 -1.25 31.47 -20.97
CA GLU A 1039 0.14 31.44 -21.43
C GLU A 1039 0.62 30.01 -21.71
N LEU A 1040 0.24 29.04 -20.87
CA LEU A 1040 0.56 27.62 -21.08
C LEU A 1040 -0.05 27.09 -22.37
N PHE A 1041 -1.36 27.29 -22.58
CA PHE A 1041 -2.07 26.79 -23.77
C PHE A 1041 -1.54 27.44 -25.05
N GLU A 1042 -1.29 28.75 -25.04
CA GLU A 1042 -0.73 29.48 -26.17
C GLU A 1042 0.68 28.99 -26.53
N THR A 1043 1.57 28.87 -25.53
CA THR A 1043 2.95 28.40 -25.75
C THR A 1043 2.98 26.99 -26.32
N LEU A 1044 2.17 26.07 -25.78
CA LEU A 1044 2.10 24.70 -26.27
C LEU A 1044 1.54 24.63 -27.70
N GLN A 1045 0.47 25.36 -28.01
CA GLN A 1045 -0.08 25.37 -29.38
C GLN A 1045 0.93 25.93 -30.39
N GLN A 1046 1.58 27.05 -30.07
CA GLN A 1046 2.58 27.67 -30.95
C GLN A 1046 3.77 26.73 -31.20
N ALA A 1047 4.30 26.09 -30.15
CA ALA A 1047 5.43 25.18 -30.25
C ALA A 1047 5.08 23.87 -30.98
N ILE A 1048 3.91 23.28 -30.72
CA ILE A 1048 3.49 21.99 -31.29
C ILE A 1048 2.99 22.13 -32.74
N TRP A 1049 2.43 23.28 -33.11
CA TRP A 1049 1.88 23.54 -34.45
C TRP A 1049 2.70 24.56 -35.26
N ALA A 1050 3.98 24.74 -34.93
CA ALA A 1050 4.87 25.68 -35.63
C ALA A 1050 4.89 25.48 -37.16
N GLU A 1051 4.79 24.24 -37.63
CA GLU A 1051 4.74 23.89 -39.04
C GLU A 1051 3.49 24.46 -39.73
N ALA A 1052 2.37 24.57 -39.03
CA ALA A 1052 1.12 25.13 -39.54
C ALA A 1052 1.17 26.65 -39.76
N GLN A 1053 2.33 27.30 -39.56
CA GLN A 1053 2.57 28.69 -39.95
C GLN A 1053 3.09 28.81 -41.39
N SER A 1054 3.57 27.71 -41.99
CA SER A 1054 4.21 27.69 -43.32
C SER A 1054 3.79 26.45 -44.14
N PRO A 1055 3.91 26.42 -45.47
CA PRO A 1055 3.52 25.26 -46.28
C PRO A 1055 4.55 24.11 -46.25
N ARG A 1056 5.31 23.96 -45.15
CA ARG A 1056 6.34 22.93 -45.00
C ARG A 1056 5.72 21.59 -44.59
N ALA A 1057 6.37 20.50 -44.97
CA ALA A 1057 5.93 19.16 -44.60
C ALA A 1057 6.09 18.92 -43.09
N VAL A 1058 5.10 18.31 -42.47
CA VAL A 1058 5.16 17.92 -41.05
C VAL A 1058 5.77 16.52 -40.94
N SER A 1059 6.84 16.39 -40.17
CA SER A 1059 7.54 15.10 -40.00
C SER A 1059 6.68 14.05 -39.27
N PRO A 1060 6.95 12.73 -39.42
CA PRO A 1060 6.14 11.69 -38.79
C PRO A 1060 6.04 11.78 -37.26
N LEU A 1061 7.14 12.12 -36.58
CA LEU A 1061 7.16 12.29 -35.12
C LEU A 1061 6.33 13.52 -34.71
N ARG A 1062 6.43 14.62 -35.46
CA ARG A 1062 5.66 15.85 -35.20
C ARG A 1062 4.16 15.66 -35.37
N ARG A 1063 3.72 14.89 -36.36
CA ARG A 1063 2.29 14.52 -36.51
C ARG A 1063 1.75 13.78 -35.29
N GLN A 1064 2.56 12.93 -34.63
CA GLN A 1064 2.12 12.23 -33.42
C GLN A 1064 1.93 13.17 -32.23
N LEU A 1065 2.85 14.12 -32.03
CA LEU A 1065 2.72 15.15 -30.99
C LEU A 1065 1.53 16.08 -31.26
N GLN A 1066 1.34 16.51 -32.50
CA GLN A 1066 0.19 17.32 -32.93
C GLN A 1066 -1.14 16.61 -32.67
N ARG A 1067 -1.25 15.31 -33.01
CA ARG A 1067 -2.44 14.51 -32.67
C ARG A 1067 -2.68 14.40 -31.18
N ALA A 1068 -1.64 14.17 -30.39
CA ALA A 1068 -1.77 14.06 -28.94
C ALA A 1068 -2.29 15.37 -28.33
N HIS A 1069 -1.74 16.52 -28.74
CA HIS A 1069 -2.22 17.83 -28.31
C HIS A 1069 -3.67 18.09 -28.73
N LEU A 1070 -4.01 17.80 -29.99
CA LEU A 1070 -5.39 17.92 -30.46
C LEU A 1070 -6.33 17.05 -29.60
N GLN A 1071 -5.97 15.78 -29.37
CA GLN A 1071 -6.79 14.87 -28.58
C GLN A 1071 -6.95 15.35 -27.14
N THR A 1072 -5.90 15.88 -26.50
CA THR A 1072 -5.98 16.45 -25.15
C THR A 1072 -6.99 17.60 -25.09
N LEU A 1073 -6.97 18.53 -26.06
CA LEU A 1073 -7.92 19.64 -26.10
C LEU A 1073 -9.36 19.16 -26.39
N VAL A 1074 -9.52 18.17 -27.27
CA VAL A 1074 -10.83 17.57 -27.58
C VAL A 1074 -11.40 16.87 -26.36
N ASP A 1075 -10.59 16.06 -25.67
CA ASP A 1075 -11.01 15.32 -24.48
C ASP A 1075 -11.49 16.24 -23.36
N MET A 1076 -10.87 17.42 -23.18
CA MET A 1076 -11.35 18.44 -22.23
C MET A 1076 -12.78 18.93 -22.52
N LEU A 1077 -13.24 18.86 -23.78
CA LEU A 1077 -14.57 19.32 -24.17
C LEU A 1077 -15.60 18.21 -24.28
N THR A 1078 -15.16 16.99 -24.63
CA THR A 1078 -16.07 15.89 -24.98
C THR A 1078 -16.11 14.77 -23.93
N LYS A 1079 -15.21 14.80 -22.94
CA LYS A 1079 -15.14 13.84 -21.85
C LYS A 1079 -15.08 14.58 -20.52
N GLU A 1080 -15.52 13.92 -19.46
CA GLU A 1080 -15.27 14.40 -18.10
C GLU A 1080 -13.87 13.97 -17.66
N THR A 1081 -12.97 14.95 -17.67
CA THR A 1081 -11.55 14.74 -17.41
C THR A 1081 -11.12 15.27 -16.04
N GLY A 1082 -12.00 15.93 -15.30
CA GLY A 1082 -11.65 16.68 -14.08
C GLY A 1082 -10.88 17.98 -14.33
N ALA A 1083 -10.67 18.36 -15.60
CA ALA A 1083 -10.06 19.64 -15.95
C ALA A 1083 -10.92 20.83 -15.47
N PRO A 1084 -10.32 21.91 -14.95
CA PRO A 1084 -11.06 23.08 -14.48
C PRO A 1084 -11.78 23.80 -15.63
N ASP A 1085 -12.86 24.54 -15.33
CA ASP A 1085 -13.70 25.19 -16.34
C ASP A 1085 -12.92 26.16 -17.24
N ASP A 1086 -11.96 26.89 -16.67
CA ASP A 1086 -11.09 27.80 -17.44
C ASP A 1086 -10.24 27.04 -18.48
N ALA A 1087 -9.80 25.82 -18.16
CA ALA A 1087 -9.10 24.97 -19.12
C ALA A 1087 -10.02 24.49 -20.24
N LYS A 1088 -11.27 24.13 -19.92
CA LYS A 1088 -12.30 23.76 -20.92
C LYS A 1088 -12.59 24.96 -21.85
N MET A 1089 -12.72 26.16 -21.28
CA MET A 1089 -12.89 27.40 -22.05
C MET A 1089 -11.72 27.64 -23.01
N LEU A 1090 -10.49 27.59 -22.51
CA LEU A 1090 -9.28 27.78 -23.31
C LEU A 1090 -9.14 26.69 -24.38
N ALA A 1091 -9.42 25.43 -24.07
CA ALA A 1091 -9.41 24.34 -25.05
C ALA A 1091 -10.33 24.64 -26.24
N ARG A 1092 -11.56 25.08 -25.98
CA ARG A 1092 -12.51 25.48 -27.04
C ARG A 1092 -12.00 26.66 -27.86
N TYR A 1093 -11.41 27.67 -27.22
CA TYR A 1093 -10.82 28.83 -27.90
C TYR A 1093 -9.68 28.41 -28.83
N HIS A 1094 -8.74 27.62 -28.32
CA HIS A 1094 -7.56 27.15 -29.03
C HIS A 1094 -7.90 26.21 -30.21
N LEU A 1095 -8.90 25.33 -30.06
CA LEU A 1095 -9.39 24.50 -31.16
C LEU A 1095 -9.95 25.33 -32.32
N ARG A 1096 -10.71 26.41 -32.03
CA ARG A 1096 -11.23 27.31 -33.07
C ARG A 1096 -10.10 27.99 -33.85
N GLN A 1097 -9.09 28.50 -33.14
CA GLN A 1097 -7.92 29.12 -33.77
C GLN A 1097 -7.13 28.11 -34.64
N LEU A 1098 -6.90 26.91 -34.11
CA LEU A 1098 -6.17 25.87 -34.81
C LEU A 1098 -6.90 25.47 -36.10
N ARG A 1099 -8.23 25.30 -36.05
CA ARG A 1099 -9.04 24.99 -37.22
C ARG A 1099 -8.87 26.03 -38.34
N GLU A 1100 -8.93 27.32 -38.00
CA GLU A 1100 -8.75 28.41 -38.96
C GLU A 1100 -7.35 28.39 -39.57
N GLN A 1101 -6.32 28.23 -38.72
CA GLN A 1101 -4.93 28.14 -39.14
C GLN A 1101 -4.70 26.98 -40.11
N LEU A 1102 -5.20 25.78 -39.79
CA LEU A 1102 -5.06 24.60 -40.65
C LEU A 1102 -5.80 24.77 -41.96
N SER A 1103 -7.03 25.30 -41.93
CA SER A 1103 -7.85 25.53 -43.13
C SER A 1103 -7.18 26.51 -44.09
N LYS A 1104 -6.52 27.54 -43.56
CA LYS A 1104 -5.76 28.52 -44.35
C LYS A 1104 -4.52 27.92 -45.00
N GLN A 1105 -3.84 26.99 -44.34
CA GLN A 1105 -2.63 26.35 -44.89
C GLN A 1105 -2.91 25.15 -45.80
N LEU A 1106 -3.99 24.41 -45.58
CA LEU A 1106 -4.31 23.17 -46.29
C LEU A 1106 -4.17 23.28 -47.83
N PRO A 1107 -4.65 24.35 -48.51
CA PRO A 1107 -4.50 24.49 -49.96
C PRO A 1107 -3.05 24.71 -50.43
N ARG A 1108 -2.15 25.11 -49.53
CA ARG A 1108 -0.75 25.46 -49.83
C ARG A 1108 0.21 24.29 -49.63
N VAL A 1109 -0.22 23.23 -48.93
CA VAL A 1109 0.59 22.05 -48.61
C VAL A 1109 0.67 21.09 -49.79
N GLN A 1110 1.89 20.78 -50.22
CA GLN A 1110 2.15 19.83 -51.32
C GLN A 1110 2.35 18.39 -50.83
N ASP A 1111 2.86 18.20 -49.61
CA ASP A 1111 3.11 16.87 -49.04
C ASP A 1111 1.80 16.14 -48.73
N THR A 1112 1.64 14.92 -49.26
CA THR A 1112 0.42 14.12 -49.14
C THR A 1112 0.08 13.78 -47.69
N TYR A 1113 1.07 13.39 -46.88
CA TYR A 1113 0.84 13.04 -45.47
C TYR A 1113 0.43 14.26 -44.64
N THR A 1114 1.04 15.41 -44.90
CA THR A 1114 0.70 16.66 -44.22
C THR A 1114 -0.70 17.12 -44.61
N ARG A 1115 -1.07 17.04 -45.89
CA ARG A 1115 -2.44 17.36 -46.34
C ARG A 1115 -3.47 16.46 -45.66
N ALA A 1116 -3.24 15.14 -45.66
CA ALA A 1116 -4.13 14.20 -44.99
C ALA A 1116 -4.24 14.46 -43.48
N HIS A 1117 -3.11 14.77 -42.83
CA HIS A 1117 -3.08 15.08 -41.39
C HIS A 1117 -3.84 16.37 -41.05
N TYR A 1118 -3.70 17.43 -41.84
CA TYR A 1118 -4.43 18.68 -41.62
C TYR A 1118 -5.93 18.52 -41.88
N SER A 1119 -6.32 17.78 -42.92
CA SER A 1119 -7.73 17.43 -43.15
C SER A 1119 -8.31 16.63 -41.99
N GLU A 1120 -7.62 15.57 -41.54
CA GLU A 1120 -8.00 14.77 -40.36
C GLU A 1120 -8.17 15.64 -39.11
N ALA A 1121 -7.21 16.53 -38.83
CA ALA A 1121 -7.27 17.41 -37.67
C ALA A 1121 -8.46 18.38 -37.74
N ILE A 1122 -8.74 18.98 -38.91
CA ILE A 1122 -9.92 19.85 -39.11
C ILE A 1122 -11.21 19.07 -38.84
N ASP A 1123 -11.35 17.85 -39.38
CA ASP A 1123 -12.54 17.02 -39.19
C ASP A 1123 -12.76 16.67 -37.71
N VAL A 1124 -11.69 16.35 -36.99
CA VAL A 1124 -11.74 16.08 -35.54
C VAL A 1124 -12.15 17.32 -34.75
N ILE A 1125 -11.58 18.49 -35.08
CA ILE A 1125 -11.94 19.76 -34.44
C ILE A 1125 -13.41 20.09 -34.69
N ASP A 1126 -13.89 19.93 -35.92
CA ASP A 1126 -15.29 20.20 -36.28
C ASP A 1126 -16.26 19.29 -35.54
N LYS A 1127 -15.93 18.00 -35.38
CA LYS A 1127 -16.72 17.08 -34.56
C LYS A 1127 -16.75 17.52 -33.08
N ALA A 1128 -15.61 17.90 -32.51
CA ALA A 1128 -15.53 18.30 -31.11
C ALA A 1128 -16.25 19.63 -30.82
N LEU A 1129 -16.12 20.63 -31.70
CA LEU A 1129 -16.76 21.95 -31.52
C LEU A 1129 -18.28 21.91 -31.72
N ASN A 1130 -18.76 20.99 -32.56
CA ASN A 1130 -20.18 20.76 -32.81
C ASN A 1130 -20.80 19.67 -31.92
N ALA A 1131 -20.00 19.04 -31.05
CA ALA A 1131 -20.52 18.07 -30.09
C ALA A 1131 -21.56 18.75 -29.20
N GLN A 1132 -22.81 18.28 -29.28
CA GLN A 1132 -23.89 18.70 -28.40
C GLN A 1132 -23.80 17.89 -27.10
N TYR A 1133 -23.80 18.59 -25.96
CA TYR A 1133 -24.01 17.93 -24.66
C TYR A 1133 -25.44 17.41 -24.64
N ILE A 1134 -25.60 16.08 -24.70
CA ILE A 1134 -26.86 15.44 -24.37
C ILE A 1134 -26.89 15.34 -22.84
N LEU A 1135 -27.66 16.22 -22.18
CA LEU A 1135 -28.00 16.06 -20.77
C LEU A 1135 -28.72 14.72 -20.62
N GLY A 1136 -28.05 13.75 -19.98
CA GLY A 1136 -28.54 12.37 -19.83
C GLY A 1136 -27.75 11.30 -20.59
N ALA A 1137 -26.61 11.63 -21.22
CA ALA A 1137 -25.63 10.60 -21.60
C ALA A 1137 -24.84 10.20 -20.35
N PRO A 1138 -24.94 8.94 -19.86
CA PRO A 1138 -24.25 8.52 -18.66
C PRO A 1138 -22.74 8.59 -18.90
N GLU A 1139 -22.01 9.30 -18.03
CA GLU A 1139 -20.57 9.12 -17.91
C GLU A 1139 -20.31 7.65 -17.60
N ILE A 1140 -19.91 6.88 -18.61
CA ILE A 1140 -19.45 5.51 -18.41
C ILE A 1140 -18.08 5.61 -17.72
N ARG A 1141 -18.10 5.76 -16.40
CA ARG A 1141 -16.95 5.51 -15.55
C ARG A 1141 -16.72 4.01 -15.59
N VAL A 1142 -15.75 3.57 -16.38
CA VAL A 1142 -15.31 2.16 -16.40
C VAL A 1142 -14.60 1.92 -15.07
N PRO A 1143 -15.17 1.16 -14.12
CA PRO A 1143 -14.47 0.87 -12.89
C PRO A 1143 -13.29 -0.04 -13.21
N SER A 1144 -12.15 0.20 -12.57
CA SER A 1144 -10.98 -0.66 -12.69
C SER A 1144 -11.32 -2.09 -12.25
N LEU A 1145 -10.56 -3.09 -12.73
CA LEU A 1145 -10.74 -4.49 -12.32
C LEU A 1145 -10.70 -4.66 -10.79
N LEU A 1146 -9.97 -3.79 -10.09
CA LEU A 1146 -9.88 -3.72 -8.64
C LEU A 1146 -11.16 -3.15 -7.98
N GLU A 1147 -11.78 -2.13 -8.57
CA GLU A 1147 -13.07 -1.60 -8.15
C GLU A 1147 -14.23 -2.58 -8.43
N LEU A 1148 -14.19 -3.30 -9.55
CA LEU A 1148 -15.16 -4.35 -9.90
C LEU A 1148 -15.07 -5.58 -9.00
N LEU A 1149 -13.91 -5.81 -8.36
CA LEU A 1149 -13.68 -6.92 -7.42
C LEU A 1149 -13.79 -6.50 -5.95
N GLY A 1150 -14.06 -5.22 -5.65
CA GLY A 1150 -14.14 -4.69 -4.28
C GLY A 1150 -12.79 -4.64 -3.56
N ILE A 1151 -11.67 -4.61 -4.29
CA ILE A 1151 -10.30 -4.58 -3.78
C ILE A 1151 -9.64 -3.29 -4.25
N GLY A 1152 -10.08 -2.15 -3.71
CA GLY A 1152 -9.47 -0.85 -3.95
C GLY A 1152 -9.90 0.10 -2.85
N THR A 1153 -8.95 0.60 -2.07
CA THR A 1153 -9.15 1.71 -1.15
C THR A 1153 -9.49 2.95 -1.97
N GLU A 1154 -10.73 3.46 -1.87
CA GLU A 1154 -10.90 4.88 -2.19
C GLU A 1154 -10.08 5.70 -1.19
N PRO A 1155 -9.26 6.67 -1.64
CA PRO A 1155 -8.78 7.71 -0.74
C PRO A 1155 -10.00 8.53 -0.29
N ASN A 1156 -10.10 8.74 1.02
CA ASN A 1156 -11.13 9.55 1.67
C ASN A 1156 -11.49 10.81 0.87
N ARG A 1157 -12.80 11.10 0.78
CA ARG A 1157 -13.29 12.47 0.68
C ARG A 1157 -12.78 13.32 1.84
#